data_AF-A0AAD7TIM0-F1
#
_entry.id   AF-A0AAD7TIM0-F1
#
_cell.length_a   1.000
_cell.length_b   1.000
_cell.length_c   1.000
_cell.angle_alpha   90.00
_cell.angle_beta   90.00
_cell.angle_gamma   90.00
#
_symmetry.space_group_name_H-M   'P 1'
#
loop_
_entity.id
_entity.type
_entity.pdbx_description
1 polymer ?
#
loop_
_entity_poly.entity_id
_entity_poly.type
_entity_poly.pdbx_seq_one_letter_code
_entity_poly.pdbx_strand_id
1 'polypeptide(L)'
;MQSSEKRQKAVDLSHHLSDVARARTTSPLKGLARYFGRPGVITLAGGTPSPDYFPFATISGDALVPESFSVTNTHSGSSLSWLWKIFGGARKEKTNTITIPKFTDHPQDEVNLATALQYGMATGLPQLQKFINNFVEKVYQPGYADWTTLVQTGNTDGWSRVVNTLCNPGEAFITEDWTYPSALASSQPYGVHPVGVPMDSEGMRSDELRKLLSEWDETARGCKRPHVMYTIPVGQNPTGVTMGVDRKKEIYDICVEYGKLYVIIVEDDPYYFLQMGPYVEKSERATQASALDSDEWLAGLQPTYVKLDYQGRVIRLDTFSKTIAPGSRLGFFTCNPRFAERLERAGETSTQAPCGFGQSLITQLLTTWKFEGYARWLHGLAVQYKARRDYLLDALADEFHLKASLGATGSWKGCTIYTASAKPRRGAEMTEKFALGDKPYFSVVPPSAGMFVWLKLHFENVPGFRQGDEDTLEMKLWTQLAEAGVLIGPGRYFNSDEGNANPAECHFRISFSFATDEDLKKAVEIFGKVRKTMASASVAPTSLSDDIQRALQQAVGDANNAAASIAKQKKQKRHRDEEHAVAEAEDGTLRKKKKSKKHGTSAEGDSELISGSGSGEQTATPSEPDVAVDGQHAKKKKKNKGKERAQEEPVPPQIDPALTAPQDAPPPMDIATSSAEFLSAVVAAASATAGNAGQQLPGGFDQQMQQYMAYPPDFDPYAFPAPSPQHPQGHPPHPHQEGPPPFGPPPHGQAT
;
A
#
# COMPACT_ATOMS: atom_id res chain seq x y z
N MET A 1 30.11 28.16 3.06
CA MET A 1 29.11 28.85 3.92
C MET A 1 28.45 29.93 3.09
N GLN A 2 27.20 29.75 2.67
CA GLN A 2 26.37 30.86 2.20
C GLN A 2 25.67 31.51 3.41
N SER A 3 25.23 32.77 3.26
CA SER A 3 24.50 33.49 4.29
C SER A 3 23.26 32.71 4.71
N SER A 4 23.04 32.55 6.02
CA SER A 4 21.79 32.00 6.55
C SER A 4 20.70 33.06 6.50
N GLU A 5 20.26 33.43 5.30
CA GLU A 5 19.04 34.21 5.14
C GLU A 5 17.88 33.43 5.77
N LYS A 6 17.19 34.11 6.69
CA LYS A 6 16.17 33.48 7.52
C LYS A 6 14.96 33.19 6.65
N ARG A 7 14.83 31.94 6.19
CA ARG A 7 13.74 31.46 5.31
C ARG A 7 12.40 32.01 5.80
N GLN A 8 11.56 32.43 4.85
CA GLN A 8 10.24 32.96 5.18
C GLN A 8 9.32 31.84 5.70
N LYS A 9 8.25 32.22 6.38
CA LYS A 9 7.18 31.27 6.75
C LYS A 9 6.28 31.01 5.55
N ALA A 10 5.52 29.91 5.59
CA ALA A 10 4.46 29.67 4.61
C ALA A 10 3.45 30.84 4.55
N VAL A 11 2.88 31.10 3.37
CA VAL A 11 1.82 32.10 3.18
C VAL A 11 0.46 31.52 3.58
N ASP A 12 -0.56 32.37 3.77
CA ASP A 12 -1.91 31.88 4.09
C ASP A 12 -2.61 31.28 2.86
N LEU A 13 -2.61 29.95 2.80
CA LEU A 13 -3.26 29.13 1.78
C LEU A 13 -4.60 28.55 2.27
N SER A 14 -5.15 29.03 3.40
CA SER A 14 -6.37 28.48 4.01
C SER A 14 -7.65 28.64 3.17
N HIS A 15 -7.62 29.50 2.15
CA HIS A 15 -8.69 29.64 1.17
C HIS A 15 -8.85 28.41 0.26
N HIS A 16 -7.80 27.60 0.08
CA HIS A 16 -7.84 26.32 -0.67
C HIS A 16 -8.43 25.14 0.10
N LEU A 17 -8.87 25.33 1.35
CA LEU A 17 -9.48 24.24 2.12
C LEU A 17 -10.87 23.89 1.59
N SER A 18 -11.27 22.62 1.66
CA SER A 18 -12.64 22.20 1.40
C SER A 18 -13.58 22.64 2.54
N ASP A 19 -14.89 22.67 2.30
CA ASP A 19 -15.88 22.95 3.36
C ASP A 19 -15.87 21.86 4.44
N VAL A 20 -15.61 20.61 4.06
CA VAL A 20 -15.37 19.51 5.01
C VAL A 20 -14.12 19.80 5.87
N ALA A 21 -13.04 20.28 5.28
CA ALA A 21 -11.82 20.65 6.00
C ALA A 21 -12.00 21.89 6.89
N ARG A 22 -12.85 22.85 6.50
CA ARG A 22 -13.27 23.98 7.36
C ARG A 22 -14.11 23.49 8.54
N ALA A 23 -15.07 22.60 8.32
CA ALA A 23 -16.00 22.09 9.33
C ALA A 23 -15.35 21.17 10.39
N ARG A 24 -14.23 20.50 10.07
CA ARG A 24 -13.51 19.63 11.03
C ARG A 24 -12.99 20.42 12.25
N THR A 25 -13.52 20.09 13.42
CA THR A 25 -13.05 20.56 14.74
C THR A 25 -12.08 19.57 15.39
N THR A 26 -11.24 20.03 16.32
CA THR A 26 -10.42 19.14 17.16
C THR A 26 -11.28 18.31 18.10
N SER A 27 -11.00 17.00 18.23
CA SER A 27 -11.68 16.15 19.22
C SER A 27 -11.48 16.69 20.65
N PRO A 28 -12.55 16.89 21.46
CA PRO A 28 -12.44 17.42 22.82
C PRO A 28 -11.50 16.60 23.72
N LEU A 29 -11.51 15.28 23.58
CA LEU A 29 -10.61 14.37 24.33
C LEU A 29 -9.15 14.56 23.90
N LYS A 30 -8.88 14.75 22.60
CA LYS A 30 -7.52 15.06 22.12
C LYS A 30 -7.08 16.48 22.49
N GLY A 31 -8.01 17.41 22.67
CA GLY A 31 -7.76 18.72 23.27
C GLY A 31 -7.14 18.64 24.69
N LEU A 32 -7.30 17.51 25.40
CA LEU A 32 -6.66 17.24 26.68
C LEU A 32 -5.17 16.85 26.56
N ALA A 33 -4.67 16.54 25.37
CA ALA A 33 -3.27 16.13 25.16
C ALA A 33 -2.25 17.17 25.66
N ARG A 34 -2.62 18.46 25.70
CA ARG A 34 -1.82 19.54 26.32
C ARG A 34 -1.62 19.42 27.84
N TYR A 35 -2.32 18.47 28.48
CA TYR A 35 -2.18 18.12 29.90
C TYR A 35 -1.59 16.72 30.11
N PHE A 36 -1.76 15.80 29.15
CA PHE A 36 -1.08 14.51 29.16
C PHE A 36 0.45 14.71 29.07
N GLY A 37 1.21 13.77 29.65
CA GLY A 37 2.68 13.87 29.70
C GLY A 37 3.25 14.93 30.66
N ARG A 38 2.44 15.77 31.30
CA ARG A 38 2.92 16.69 32.35
C ARG A 38 3.35 15.88 33.60
N PRO A 39 4.55 16.11 34.16
CA PRO A 39 5.00 15.40 35.36
C PRO A 39 4.00 15.49 36.51
N GLY A 40 3.70 14.35 37.14
CA GLY A 40 2.77 14.25 38.27
C GLY A 40 1.27 14.30 37.93
N VAL A 41 0.88 14.46 36.66
CA VAL A 41 -0.55 14.43 36.28
C VAL A 41 -1.04 12.98 36.20
N ILE A 42 -1.90 12.61 37.13
CA ILE A 42 -2.70 11.38 37.07
C ILE A 42 -3.82 11.60 36.04
N THR A 43 -3.87 10.77 34.98
CA THR A 43 -4.94 10.84 33.98
C THR A 43 -6.04 9.82 34.28
N LEU A 44 -7.29 10.30 34.34
CA LEU A 44 -8.52 9.50 34.46
C LEU A 44 -9.53 9.88 33.36
N ALA A 45 -9.09 10.56 32.31
CA ALA A 45 -9.96 11.22 31.33
C ALA A 45 -10.03 10.50 29.96
N GLY A 46 -9.04 9.66 29.64
CA GLY A 46 -8.99 8.92 28.37
C GLY A 46 -9.27 7.42 28.57
N GLY A 47 -9.98 6.81 27.63
CA GLY A 47 -10.18 5.35 27.57
C GLY A 47 -8.95 4.57 27.10
N THR A 48 -7.75 4.95 27.56
CA THR A 48 -6.46 4.33 27.19
C THR A 48 -6.18 3.14 28.12
N PRO A 49 -6.11 1.89 27.64
CA PRO A 49 -5.80 0.73 28.48
C PRO A 49 -4.38 0.80 29.07
N SER A 50 -4.14 0.15 30.22
CA SER A 50 -2.77 0.00 30.74
C SER A 50 -1.92 -0.84 29.77
N PRO A 51 -0.68 -0.43 29.46
CA PRO A 51 0.27 -1.25 28.73
C PRO A 51 0.54 -2.64 29.33
N ASP A 52 0.27 -2.84 30.63
CA ASP A 52 0.36 -4.16 31.27
C ASP A 52 -0.52 -5.19 30.57
N TYR A 53 -1.73 -4.77 30.16
CA TYR A 53 -2.73 -5.62 29.51
C TYR A 53 -2.44 -5.90 28.03
N PHE A 54 -1.44 -5.26 27.42
CA PHE A 54 -1.00 -5.60 26.06
C PHE A 54 -0.26 -6.96 26.10
N PRO A 55 -0.69 -8.01 25.38
CA PRO A 55 -0.15 -9.37 25.53
C PRO A 55 1.22 -9.60 24.85
N PHE A 56 1.99 -8.54 24.63
CA PHE A 56 3.28 -8.55 23.93
C PHE A 56 4.37 -8.00 24.85
N ALA A 57 5.29 -8.87 25.30
CA ALA A 57 6.42 -8.49 26.16
C ALA A 57 7.60 -7.89 25.36
N THR A 58 7.80 -8.39 24.15
CA THR A 58 8.84 -7.99 23.19
C THR A 58 8.32 -8.20 21.76
N ILE A 59 8.96 -7.56 20.78
CA ILE A 59 8.97 -8.01 19.39
C ILE A 59 10.41 -7.94 18.87
N SER A 60 10.83 -8.95 18.11
CA SER A 60 12.19 -9.04 17.57
C SER A 60 12.15 -9.57 16.14
N GLY A 61 13.19 -9.27 15.37
CA GLY A 61 13.39 -9.80 14.03
C GLY A 61 14.80 -9.52 13.52
N ASP A 62 15.28 -10.35 12.60
CA ASP A 62 16.55 -10.14 11.93
C ASP A 62 16.36 -9.22 10.71
N ALA A 63 16.90 -8.01 10.79
CA ALA A 63 16.87 -7.04 9.69
C ALA A 63 18.20 -7.06 8.92
N LEU A 64 18.15 -6.86 7.60
CA LEU A 64 19.35 -6.74 6.77
C LEU A 64 20.25 -5.56 7.21
N VAL A 65 21.55 -5.66 6.94
CA VAL A 65 22.50 -4.53 7.12
C VAL A 65 22.37 -3.53 5.97
N PRO A 66 22.69 -2.23 6.15
CA PRO A 66 22.63 -1.22 5.08
C PRO A 66 23.41 -1.58 3.81
N GLU A 67 24.51 -2.31 3.96
CA GLU A 67 25.43 -2.67 2.88
C GLU A 67 24.99 -3.91 2.08
N SER A 68 23.80 -4.45 2.35
CA SER A 68 23.33 -5.72 1.75
C SER A 68 23.20 -5.65 0.23
N PHE A 69 22.93 -4.46 -0.32
CA PHE A 69 23.05 -4.18 -1.75
C PHE A 69 24.36 -3.44 -2.04
N SER A 70 25.03 -3.81 -3.14
CA SER A 70 26.24 -3.13 -3.62
C SER A 70 25.92 -1.75 -4.19
N VAL A 71 26.79 -0.77 -3.94
CA VAL A 71 26.82 0.52 -4.65
C VAL A 71 27.79 0.54 -5.84
N THR A 72 28.76 -0.37 -5.89
CA THR A 72 29.55 -0.59 -7.11
C THR A 72 28.74 -1.42 -8.10
N ASN A 73 28.48 -0.87 -9.28
CA ASN A 73 27.82 -1.57 -10.39
C ASN A 73 28.80 -2.53 -11.10
N THR A 74 29.34 -3.50 -10.36
CA THR A 74 30.20 -4.55 -10.92
C THR A 74 29.36 -5.50 -11.76
N HIS A 75 29.22 -5.19 -13.05
CA HIS A 75 28.77 -6.14 -14.07
C HIS A 75 29.82 -7.26 -14.26
N SER A 76 29.99 -8.12 -13.25
CA SER A 76 30.54 -9.46 -13.43
C SER A 76 29.51 -10.27 -14.20
N GLY A 77 29.42 -10.01 -15.50
CA GLY A 77 28.35 -10.48 -16.37
C GLY A 77 28.32 -12.00 -16.45
N SER A 78 27.42 -12.62 -15.69
CA SER A 78 27.21 -14.05 -15.81
C SER A 78 25.91 -14.49 -15.14
N SER A 79 25.31 -15.52 -15.74
CA SER A 79 24.32 -16.42 -15.13
C SER A 79 24.97 -17.30 -14.04
N LEU A 80 25.80 -16.71 -13.18
CA LEU A 80 26.47 -17.38 -12.06
C LEU A 80 25.80 -17.09 -10.72
N SER A 81 24.89 -16.11 -10.62
CA SER A 81 24.15 -15.82 -9.36
C SER A 81 23.45 -17.07 -8.81
N TRP A 82 22.82 -17.87 -9.69
CA TRP A 82 22.24 -19.16 -9.33
C TRP A 82 23.28 -20.28 -9.19
N LEU A 83 24.37 -20.30 -9.99
CA LEU A 83 25.44 -21.29 -9.82
C LEU A 83 26.22 -21.12 -8.51
N TRP A 84 26.36 -19.90 -7.98
CA TRP A 84 26.89 -19.66 -6.63
C TRP A 84 25.95 -20.18 -5.53
N LYS A 85 24.64 -20.35 -5.79
CA LYS A 85 23.70 -21.06 -4.89
C LYS A 85 23.78 -22.59 -5.00
N ILE A 86 24.41 -23.13 -6.05
CA ILE A 86 24.53 -24.58 -6.30
C ILE A 86 25.93 -25.11 -5.93
N PHE A 87 26.99 -24.35 -6.21
CA PHE A 87 28.39 -24.76 -6.00
C PHE A 87 29.08 -24.05 -4.82
N GLY A 88 28.41 -23.08 -4.20
CA GLY A 88 28.84 -22.44 -2.95
C GLY A 88 27.79 -22.63 -1.86
N GLY A 89 28.24 -22.87 -0.63
CA GLY A 89 27.33 -22.83 0.53
C GLY A 89 26.67 -21.45 0.62
N ALA A 90 25.35 -21.41 0.80
CA ALA A 90 24.56 -20.19 0.77
C ALA A 90 25.21 -19.08 1.62
N ARG A 91 25.57 -17.96 0.95
CA ARG A 91 26.27 -16.84 1.58
C ARG A 91 25.33 -16.18 2.60
N LYS A 92 25.40 -16.64 3.85
CA LYS A 92 24.49 -16.27 4.94
C LYS A 92 24.28 -14.76 4.93
N GLU A 93 23.01 -14.36 4.81
CA GLU A 93 22.63 -12.95 4.77
C GLU A 93 23.14 -12.24 6.03
N LYS A 94 23.70 -11.05 5.85
CA LYS A 94 24.17 -10.23 6.96
C LYS A 94 22.97 -9.52 7.56
N THR A 95 22.56 -9.97 8.74
CA THR A 95 21.48 -9.38 9.52
C THR A 95 21.98 -8.84 10.85
N ASN A 96 21.29 -7.80 11.33
CA ASN A 96 21.33 -7.33 12.69
C ASN A 96 19.97 -7.66 13.33
N THR A 97 19.97 -8.37 14.46
CA THR A 97 18.74 -8.60 15.23
C THR A 97 18.27 -7.29 15.85
N ILE A 98 17.10 -6.80 15.47
CA ILE A 98 16.39 -5.73 16.18
C ILE A 98 15.46 -6.35 17.23
N THR A 99 15.41 -5.74 18.42
CA THR A 99 14.52 -6.13 19.53
C THR A 99 13.92 -4.87 20.13
N ILE A 100 12.60 -4.88 20.32
CA ILE A 100 11.83 -3.77 20.89
C ILE A 100 11.11 -4.32 22.14
N PRO A 101 11.47 -3.88 23.36
CA PRO A 101 10.82 -4.34 24.59
C PRO A 101 9.48 -3.62 24.83
N LYS A 102 8.65 -4.15 25.73
CA LYS A 102 7.45 -3.45 26.21
C LYS A 102 7.81 -2.12 26.89
N PHE A 103 8.78 -2.14 27.79
CA PHE A 103 9.23 -0.99 28.57
C PHE A 103 10.76 -0.80 28.41
N THR A 104 11.24 0.42 28.65
CA THR A 104 12.66 0.80 28.69
C THR A 104 12.82 1.93 29.70
N ASP A 105 14.05 2.13 30.21
CA ASP A 105 14.40 3.21 31.13
C ASP A 105 14.34 4.61 30.48
N HIS A 106 14.33 4.69 29.14
CA HIS A 106 14.44 5.92 28.35
C HIS A 106 13.35 6.02 27.25
N PRO A 107 12.05 5.92 27.57
CA PRO A 107 10.96 5.73 26.60
C PRO A 107 10.71 6.91 25.63
N GLN A 108 11.37 8.06 25.83
CA GLN A 108 11.33 9.22 24.92
C GLN A 108 12.41 9.15 23.83
N ASP A 109 13.52 8.45 24.08
CA ASP A 109 14.62 8.26 23.12
C ASP A 109 14.65 6.84 22.54
N GLU A 110 14.06 5.85 23.23
CA GLU A 110 14.03 4.44 22.83
C GLU A 110 12.63 3.93 22.44
N VAL A 111 12.58 3.15 21.36
CA VAL A 111 11.34 2.55 20.83
C VAL A 111 10.84 1.47 21.80
N ASN A 112 9.54 1.51 22.12
CA ASN A 112 8.95 0.61 23.12
C ASN A 112 7.49 0.27 22.80
N LEU A 113 7.05 -0.95 23.12
CA LEU A 113 5.69 -1.41 22.79
C LEU A 113 4.61 -0.81 23.70
N ALA A 114 4.95 -0.36 24.91
CA ALA A 114 3.99 0.34 25.78
C ALA A 114 3.50 1.65 25.14
N THR A 115 4.37 2.35 24.42
CA THR A 115 4.00 3.53 23.61
C THR A 115 3.45 3.12 22.25
N ALA A 116 4.13 2.21 21.54
CA ALA A 116 3.78 1.88 20.15
C ALA A 116 2.45 1.13 19.98
N LEU A 117 1.99 0.37 20.98
CA LEU A 117 0.71 -0.35 20.95
C LEU A 117 -0.45 0.43 21.60
N GLN A 118 -0.17 1.63 22.11
CA GLN A 118 -1.17 2.59 22.59
C GLN A 118 -1.73 3.43 21.42
N TYR A 119 -2.86 4.12 21.63
CA TYR A 119 -3.39 5.07 20.66
C TYR A 119 -2.38 6.17 20.30
N GLY A 120 -1.99 6.23 19.01
CA GLY A 120 -1.03 7.21 18.48
C GLY A 120 -1.66 8.49 17.93
N MET A 121 -0.80 9.49 17.67
CA MET A 121 -1.13 10.74 16.99
C MET A 121 -0.52 10.78 15.58
N ALA A 122 -0.95 11.71 14.73
CA ALA A 122 -0.43 11.82 13.35
C ALA A 122 1.04 12.29 13.28
N THR A 123 1.65 12.67 14.40
CA THR A 123 3.10 12.85 14.52
C THR A 123 3.89 11.54 14.47
N GLY A 124 3.25 10.41 14.80
CA GLY A 124 3.91 9.12 14.98
C GLY A 124 4.73 9.03 16.28
N LEU A 125 5.50 7.96 16.42
CA LEU A 125 6.48 7.78 17.50
C LEU A 125 7.52 8.93 17.51
N PRO A 126 7.90 9.48 18.68
CA PRO A 126 8.85 10.60 18.77
C PRO A 126 10.18 10.33 18.06
N GLN A 127 10.70 9.10 18.16
CA GLN A 127 11.95 8.67 17.53
C GLN A 127 11.83 8.67 15.99
N LEU A 128 10.67 8.30 15.46
CA LEU A 128 10.38 8.33 14.02
C LEU A 128 10.24 9.77 13.51
N GLN A 129 9.52 10.62 14.25
CA GLN A 129 9.38 12.04 13.90
C GLN A 129 10.74 12.76 13.90
N LYS A 130 11.59 12.47 14.89
CA LYS A 130 12.98 12.96 14.98
C LYS A 130 13.82 12.50 13.78
N PHE A 131 13.69 11.24 13.35
CA PHE A 131 14.34 10.73 12.14
C PHE A 131 13.85 11.42 10.87
N ILE A 132 12.53 11.47 10.66
CA ILE A 132 11.89 12.04 9.47
C ILE A 132 12.24 13.52 9.32
N ASN A 133 12.20 14.30 10.40
CA ASN A 133 12.56 15.72 10.35
C ASN A 133 14.03 15.93 9.92
N ASN A 134 14.97 15.21 10.53
CA ASN A 134 16.38 15.25 10.13
C ASN A 134 16.60 14.77 8.68
N PHE A 135 15.83 13.79 8.21
CA PHE A 135 15.89 13.30 6.83
C PHE A 135 15.37 14.34 5.82
N VAL A 136 14.20 14.94 6.09
CA VAL A 136 13.61 16.02 5.28
C VAL A 136 14.53 17.24 5.24
N GLU A 137 15.12 17.63 6.37
CA GLU A 137 16.04 18.77 6.45
C GLU A 137 17.35 18.52 5.67
N LYS A 138 17.96 17.33 5.80
CA LYS A 138 19.18 16.97 5.04
C LYS A 138 18.92 16.79 3.54
N VAL A 139 17.87 16.07 3.14
CA VAL A 139 17.66 15.64 1.74
C VAL A 139 16.78 16.61 0.95
N TYR A 140 15.59 16.93 1.46
CA TYR A 140 14.59 17.73 0.71
C TYR A 140 14.77 19.24 0.90
N GLN A 141 15.37 19.67 2.02
CA GLN A 141 15.82 21.04 2.27
C GLN A 141 14.72 22.10 2.00
N PRO A 142 13.55 22.06 2.67
CA PRO A 142 12.36 22.83 2.27
C PRO A 142 12.57 24.34 2.13
N GLY A 143 11.98 24.95 1.11
CA GLY A 143 12.20 26.37 0.74
C GLY A 143 11.76 27.41 1.78
N TYR A 144 10.96 27.02 2.78
CA TYR A 144 10.40 27.85 3.85
C TYR A 144 10.80 27.33 5.24
N ALA A 145 10.54 28.11 6.30
CA ALA A 145 11.07 27.88 7.64
C ALA A 145 10.20 26.97 8.54
N ASP A 146 8.88 26.99 8.39
CA ASP A 146 7.94 26.31 9.29
C ASP A 146 7.21 25.13 8.63
N TRP A 147 7.92 24.35 7.81
CA TRP A 147 7.44 23.06 7.32
C TRP A 147 7.11 22.09 8.47
N THR A 148 6.19 21.17 8.22
CA THR A 148 5.69 20.19 9.20
C THR A 148 5.58 18.82 8.55
N THR A 149 5.91 17.77 9.31
CA THR A 149 5.77 16.37 8.89
C THR A 149 4.74 15.63 9.74
N LEU A 150 4.02 14.71 9.12
CA LEU A 150 3.02 13.85 9.77
C LEU A 150 3.03 12.46 9.13
N VAL A 151 2.91 11.39 9.90
CA VAL A 151 2.85 10.02 9.38
C VAL A 151 1.47 9.68 8.79
N GLN A 152 1.46 8.90 7.71
CA GLN A 152 0.25 8.43 7.00
C GLN A 152 0.37 6.96 6.60
N THR A 153 -0.74 6.36 6.14
CA THR A 153 -0.90 4.90 5.98
C THR A 153 -0.39 4.37 4.62
N GLY A 154 0.52 5.10 3.99
CA GLY A 154 0.94 4.97 2.59
C GLY A 154 0.25 6.01 1.69
N ASN A 155 0.87 6.37 0.57
CA ASN A 155 0.46 7.53 -0.24
C ASN A 155 -0.98 7.48 -0.77
N THR A 156 -1.62 6.30 -0.87
CA THR A 156 -3.06 6.19 -1.18
C THR A 156 -3.96 6.79 -0.08
N ASP A 157 -3.64 6.57 1.20
CA ASP A 157 -4.27 7.25 2.35
C ASP A 157 -3.86 8.73 2.36
N GLY A 158 -2.60 9.02 2.04
CA GLY A 158 -2.09 10.39 1.87
C GLY A 158 -2.92 11.23 0.89
N TRP A 159 -3.07 10.76 -0.35
CA TRP A 159 -3.83 11.42 -1.40
C TRP A 159 -5.33 11.51 -1.09
N SER A 160 -5.95 10.42 -0.61
CA SER A 160 -7.37 10.44 -0.20
C SER A 160 -7.65 11.49 0.88
N ARG A 161 -6.76 11.63 1.88
CA ARG A 161 -6.81 12.71 2.88
C ARG A 161 -6.65 14.09 2.25
N VAL A 162 -5.80 14.27 1.22
CA VAL A 162 -5.60 15.54 0.51
C VAL A 162 -6.84 15.94 -0.30
N VAL A 163 -7.44 15.03 -1.08
CA VAL A 163 -8.71 15.27 -1.79
C VAL A 163 -9.78 15.73 -0.80
N ASN A 164 -9.95 15.01 0.30
CA ASN A 164 -10.86 15.36 1.39
C ASN A 164 -10.50 16.65 2.16
N THR A 165 -9.34 17.23 1.92
CA THR A 165 -8.83 18.44 2.61
C THR A 165 -8.90 19.69 1.75
N LEU A 166 -8.80 19.55 0.41
CA LEU A 166 -8.72 20.67 -0.52
C LEU A 166 -9.92 20.74 -1.48
N CYS A 167 -10.46 19.62 -1.93
CA CYS A 167 -11.50 19.59 -2.98
C CYS A 167 -12.92 19.45 -2.39
N ASN A 168 -13.90 20.01 -3.08
CA ASN A 168 -15.33 19.82 -2.81
C ASN A 168 -16.00 19.03 -3.96
N PRO A 169 -17.16 18.37 -3.75
CA PRO A 169 -17.88 17.69 -4.82
C PRO A 169 -18.24 18.65 -5.97
N GLY A 170 -18.02 18.21 -7.21
CA GLY A 170 -18.19 19.02 -8.42
C GLY A 170 -16.97 19.87 -8.79
N GLU A 171 -15.88 19.82 -8.04
CA GLU A 171 -14.61 20.47 -8.38
C GLU A 171 -13.63 19.49 -9.04
N ALA A 172 -12.55 20.04 -9.62
CA ALA A 172 -11.58 19.28 -10.40
C ALA A 172 -10.16 19.40 -9.82
N PHE A 173 -9.27 18.46 -10.21
CA PHE A 173 -7.83 18.52 -9.95
C PHE A 173 -7.04 18.27 -11.23
N ILE A 174 -5.89 18.92 -11.35
CA ILE A 174 -4.95 18.79 -12.46
C ILE A 174 -4.10 17.54 -12.25
N THR A 175 -3.79 16.81 -13.31
CA THR A 175 -2.86 15.67 -13.30
C THR A 175 -2.20 15.51 -14.67
N GLU A 176 -1.18 14.65 -14.80
CA GLU A 176 -0.65 14.30 -16.11
C GLU A 176 -1.66 13.50 -16.96
N ASP A 177 -1.65 13.67 -18.29
CA ASP A 177 -2.53 12.95 -19.23
C ASP A 177 -2.57 11.42 -18.96
N TRP A 178 -1.42 10.80 -18.68
CA TRP A 178 -1.32 9.46 -18.12
C TRP A 178 -0.85 9.52 -16.66
N THR A 179 -1.58 8.93 -15.72
CA THR A 179 -1.30 9.04 -14.28
C THR A 179 -1.62 7.76 -13.51
N TYR A 180 -1.43 7.76 -12.18
CA TYR A 180 -1.66 6.59 -11.33
C TYR A 180 -3.16 6.29 -11.18
N PRO A 181 -3.67 5.10 -11.58
CA PRO A 181 -5.12 4.88 -11.66
C PRO A 181 -5.82 4.89 -10.29
N SER A 182 -5.11 4.54 -9.21
CA SER A 182 -5.63 4.63 -7.86
C SER A 182 -5.75 6.08 -7.35
N ALA A 183 -5.05 7.05 -7.94
CA ALA A 183 -5.26 8.47 -7.66
C ALA A 183 -6.59 8.95 -8.27
N LEU A 184 -6.90 8.52 -9.50
CA LEU A 184 -8.19 8.73 -10.16
C LEU A 184 -9.33 8.08 -9.36
N ALA A 185 -9.25 6.76 -9.14
CA ALA A 185 -10.30 5.97 -8.50
C ALA A 185 -10.58 6.34 -7.03
N SER A 186 -9.66 7.03 -6.35
CA SER A 186 -9.88 7.55 -4.98
C SER A 186 -10.46 8.97 -4.96
N SER A 187 -10.48 9.69 -6.08
CA SER A 187 -11.13 11.00 -6.21
C SER A 187 -12.59 10.89 -6.68
N GLN A 188 -12.87 9.97 -7.62
CA GLN A 188 -14.18 9.77 -8.24
C GLN A 188 -15.36 9.59 -7.25
N PRO A 189 -15.26 8.83 -6.13
CA PRO A 189 -16.38 8.66 -5.20
C PRO A 189 -16.80 9.95 -4.47
N TYR A 190 -15.96 10.99 -4.48
CA TYR A 190 -16.26 12.30 -3.90
C TYR A 190 -16.86 13.28 -4.92
N GLY A 191 -17.09 12.86 -6.16
CA GLY A 191 -17.48 13.76 -7.25
C GLY A 191 -16.38 14.76 -7.62
N VAL A 192 -15.11 14.38 -7.40
CA VAL A 192 -13.93 15.19 -7.73
C VAL A 192 -13.28 14.58 -8.98
N HIS A 193 -13.11 15.39 -10.02
CA HIS A 193 -12.75 14.90 -11.35
C HIS A 193 -11.31 15.28 -11.76
N PRO A 194 -10.57 14.37 -12.44
CA PRO A 194 -9.26 14.68 -13.00
C PRO A 194 -9.37 15.60 -14.22
N VAL A 195 -8.28 16.31 -14.50
CA VAL A 195 -8.05 17.03 -15.77
C VAL A 195 -6.63 16.76 -16.21
N GLY A 196 -6.48 16.10 -17.36
CA GLY A 196 -5.19 15.84 -17.97
C GLY A 196 -4.50 17.12 -18.45
N VAL A 197 -3.18 17.18 -18.24
CA VAL A 197 -2.25 18.09 -18.92
C VAL A 197 -1.28 17.24 -19.75
N PRO A 198 -1.11 17.56 -21.05
CA PRO A 198 -0.19 16.84 -21.93
C PRO A 198 1.25 16.73 -21.42
N MET A 199 1.87 15.61 -21.76
CA MET A 199 3.23 15.28 -21.34
C MET A 199 4.25 15.40 -22.47
N ASP A 200 5.49 15.65 -22.09
CA ASP A 200 6.67 15.45 -22.92
C ASP A 200 7.77 14.65 -22.18
N SER A 201 9.00 14.75 -22.67
CA SER A 201 10.18 14.05 -22.20
C SER A 201 10.65 14.47 -20.78
N GLU A 202 10.06 15.51 -20.19
CA GLU A 202 10.24 15.91 -18.80
C GLU A 202 8.95 15.75 -17.96
N GLY A 203 7.89 15.15 -18.50
CA GLY A 203 6.62 14.94 -17.81
C GLY A 203 5.61 16.03 -18.17
N MET A 204 4.85 16.54 -17.20
CA MET A 204 3.84 17.57 -17.45
C MET A 204 4.42 18.78 -18.19
N ARG A 205 3.74 19.23 -19.25
CA ARG A 205 4.13 20.43 -20.01
C ARG A 205 3.69 21.72 -19.30
N SER A 206 4.67 22.59 -19.04
CA SER A 206 4.47 23.89 -18.39
C SER A 206 3.65 24.86 -19.26
N ASP A 207 3.81 24.82 -20.58
CA ASP A 207 3.06 25.66 -21.52
C ASP A 207 1.57 25.25 -21.62
N GLU A 208 1.26 23.96 -21.70
CA GLU A 208 -0.13 23.48 -21.67
C GLU A 208 -0.78 23.65 -20.29
N LEU A 209 -0.04 23.50 -19.19
CA LEU A 209 -0.55 23.82 -17.83
C LEU A 209 -0.96 25.30 -17.74
N ARG A 210 -0.08 26.20 -18.19
CA ARG A 210 -0.34 27.65 -18.23
C ARG A 210 -1.55 27.97 -19.11
N LYS A 211 -1.67 27.31 -20.27
CA LYS A 211 -2.80 27.45 -21.17
C LYS A 211 -4.11 26.99 -20.52
N LEU A 212 -4.16 25.76 -19.99
CA LEU A 212 -5.32 25.19 -19.29
C LEU A 212 -5.84 26.11 -18.19
N LEU A 213 -4.93 26.70 -17.41
CA LEU A 213 -5.26 27.58 -16.29
C LEU A 213 -5.72 29.00 -16.69
N SER A 214 -5.34 29.47 -17.89
CA SER A 214 -5.66 30.82 -18.39
C SER A 214 -6.82 30.85 -19.40
N GLU A 215 -7.06 29.76 -20.12
CA GLU A 215 -8.19 29.54 -21.04
C GLU A 215 -9.38 28.82 -20.37
N TRP A 216 -9.41 28.73 -19.02
CA TRP A 216 -10.47 28.00 -18.32
C TRP A 216 -11.83 28.74 -18.33
N ASP A 217 -12.78 28.18 -19.06
CA ASP A 217 -14.20 28.56 -19.01
C ASP A 217 -14.98 27.62 -18.09
N GLU A 218 -15.45 28.15 -16.95
CA GLU A 218 -16.24 27.42 -15.95
C GLU A 218 -17.65 27.03 -16.45
N THR A 219 -18.19 27.76 -17.43
CA THR A 219 -19.48 27.45 -18.06
C THR A 219 -19.33 26.31 -19.06
N ALA A 220 -18.29 26.36 -19.90
CA ALA A 220 -18.04 25.32 -20.91
C ALA A 220 -17.60 23.99 -20.28
N ARG A 221 -16.89 24.01 -19.14
CA ARG A 221 -16.46 22.81 -18.41
C ARG A 221 -17.39 22.38 -17.28
N GLY A 222 -18.40 23.18 -16.95
CA GLY A 222 -19.40 22.88 -15.91
C GLY A 222 -18.88 22.90 -14.47
N CYS A 223 -17.62 23.28 -14.25
CA CYS A 223 -16.98 23.31 -12.94
C CYS A 223 -15.96 24.44 -12.82
N LYS A 224 -15.69 24.84 -11.57
CA LYS A 224 -14.68 25.86 -11.26
C LYS A 224 -13.30 25.44 -11.74
N ARG A 225 -12.44 26.40 -12.05
CA ARG A 225 -11.05 26.10 -12.42
C ARG A 225 -10.33 25.35 -11.28
N PRO A 226 -9.66 24.21 -11.56
CA PRO A 226 -8.96 23.42 -10.56
C PRO A 226 -7.85 24.23 -9.87
N HIS A 227 -7.72 24.05 -8.56
CA HIS A 227 -6.70 24.69 -7.71
C HIS A 227 -5.83 23.68 -6.94
N VAL A 228 -5.86 22.42 -7.35
CA VAL A 228 -5.04 21.31 -6.82
C VAL A 228 -4.45 20.59 -8.03
N MET A 229 -3.16 20.25 -7.94
CA MET A 229 -2.44 19.49 -8.97
C MET A 229 -1.77 18.28 -8.33
N TYR A 230 -2.17 17.08 -8.75
CA TYR A 230 -1.46 15.84 -8.47
C TYR A 230 -0.36 15.64 -9.51
N THR A 231 0.84 15.25 -9.10
CA THR A 231 1.94 14.94 -10.03
C THR A 231 2.90 13.92 -9.42
N ILE A 232 3.55 13.13 -10.29
CA ILE A 232 4.54 12.11 -9.92
C ILE A 232 5.88 12.47 -10.59
N PRO A 233 6.71 13.37 -10.01
CA PRO A 233 7.76 14.05 -10.76
C PRO A 233 9.03 13.23 -11.02
N VAL A 234 9.14 12.03 -10.45
CA VAL A 234 10.29 11.14 -10.58
C VAL A 234 9.80 9.71 -10.85
N GLY A 235 10.27 9.09 -11.94
CA GLY A 235 9.85 7.73 -12.32
C GLY A 235 8.34 7.60 -12.52
N GLN A 236 7.76 8.61 -13.18
CA GLN A 236 6.32 8.88 -13.33
C GLN A 236 5.53 7.60 -13.66
N ASN A 237 4.35 7.42 -13.04
CA ASN A 237 3.52 6.23 -13.25
C ASN A 237 2.36 6.60 -14.20
N PRO A 238 2.33 6.10 -15.45
CA PRO A 238 3.04 4.93 -15.95
C PRO A 238 4.35 5.18 -16.72
N THR A 239 4.64 6.43 -17.12
CA THR A 239 5.55 6.71 -18.25
C THR A 239 7.04 6.44 -18.00
N GLY A 240 7.47 6.34 -16.74
CA GLY A 240 8.88 6.22 -16.33
C GLY A 240 9.70 7.52 -16.47
N VAL A 241 9.06 8.62 -16.86
CA VAL A 241 9.69 9.93 -17.07
C VAL A 241 10.09 10.58 -15.74
N THR A 242 11.08 11.48 -15.77
CA THR A 242 11.56 12.23 -14.61
C THR A 242 11.69 13.71 -14.96
N MET A 243 11.08 14.56 -14.15
CA MET A 243 10.99 16.00 -14.38
C MET A 243 12.23 16.73 -13.85
N GLY A 244 12.88 17.50 -14.72
CA GLY A 244 14.04 18.32 -14.40
C GLY A 244 13.74 19.48 -13.46
N VAL A 245 14.78 20.04 -12.84
CA VAL A 245 14.66 21.21 -11.94
C VAL A 245 14.04 22.43 -12.63
N ASP A 246 14.38 22.69 -13.88
CA ASP A 246 13.89 23.87 -14.61
C ASP A 246 12.40 23.72 -14.94
N ARG A 247 11.95 22.55 -15.41
CA ARG A 247 10.52 22.26 -15.60
C ARG A 247 9.72 22.36 -14.30
N LYS A 248 10.26 21.82 -13.19
CA LYS A 248 9.64 21.97 -11.85
C LYS A 248 9.52 23.44 -11.44
N LYS A 249 10.53 24.26 -11.76
CA LYS A 249 10.50 25.70 -11.48
C LYS A 249 9.46 26.42 -12.33
N GLU A 250 9.39 26.17 -13.63
CA GLU A 250 8.37 26.75 -14.52
C GLU A 250 6.95 26.45 -14.02
N ILE A 251 6.69 25.20 -13.65
CA ILE A 251 5.40 24.76 -13.09
C ILE A 251 5.13 25.42 -11.73
N TYR A 252 6.13 25.49 -10.84
CA TYR A 252 5.97 26.17 -9.55
C TYR A 252 5.66 27.66 -9.72
N ASP A 253 6.37 28.35 -10.62
CA ASP A 253 6.13 29.76 -10.92
C ASP A 253 4.73 29.99 -11.53
N ILE A 254 4.21 29.05 -12.35
CA ILE A 254 2.80 29.05 -12.79
C ILE A 254 1.83 28.91 -11.60
N CYS A 255 2.05 27.94 -10.71
CA CYS A 255 1.19 27.69 -9.54
C CYS A 255 1.21 28.84 -8.50
N VAL A 256 2.23 29.71 -8.55
CA VAL A 256 2.34 30.93 -7.74
C VAL A 256 1.61 32.13 -8.37
N GLU A 257 1.39 32.14 -9.69
CA GLU A 257 1.13 33.38 -10.45
C GLU A 257 -0.04 34.21 -9.90
N TYR A 258 0.34 35.34 -9.30
CA TYR A 258 -0.43 35.94 -8.21
C TYR A 258 -1.73 36.59 -8.68
N GLY A 259 -2.78 36.44 -7.87
CA GLY A 259 -4.10 37.00 -8.16
C GLY A 259 -4.86 36.32 -9.30
N LYS A 260 -4.29 35.31 -9.98
CA LYS A 260 -4.97 34.59 -11.07
C LYS A 260 -4.91 33.07 -10.98
N LEU A 261 -3.77 32.42 -10.72
CA LEU A 261 -3.59 30.98 -10.98
C LEU A 261 -3.19 30.13 -9.75
N TYR A 262 -3.64 30.49 -8.54
CA TYR A 262 -3.24 29.76 -7.33
C TYR A 262 -3.56 28.26 -7.39
N VAL A 263 -2.51 27.43 -7.36
CA VAL A 263 -2.61 25.97 -7.35
C VAL A 263 -1.76 25.39 -6.20
N ILE A 264 -2.32 24.41 -5.49
CA ILE A 264 -1.60 23.58 -4.52
C ILE A 264 -0.99 22.38 -5.23
N ILE A 265 0.31 22.18 -5.05
CA ILE A 265 1.06 21.10 -5.67
C ILE A 265 1.07 19.90 -4.74
N VAL A 266 0.66 18.73 -5.23
CA VAL A 266 0.62 17.47 -4.49
C VAL A 266 1.62 16.52 -5.15
N GLU A 267 2.81 16.45 -4.56
CA GLU A 267 3.95 15.67 -5.06
C GLU A 267 3.86 14.24 -4.50
N ASP A 268 3.28 13.32 -5.27
CA ASP A 268 3.25 11.89 -4.93
C ASP A 268 4.49 11.22 -5.48
N ASP A 269 5.50 11.03 -4.63
CA ASP A 269 6.85 10.69 -5.08
C ASP A 269 7.39 9.42 -4.39
N PRO A 270 6.77 8.25 -4.65
CA PRO A 270 7.18 6.98 -4.09
C PRO A 270 8.44 6.41 -4.77
N TYR A 271 9.05 7.12 -5.72
CA TYR A 271 10.16 6.64 -6.54
C TYR A 271 11.40 7.56 -6.51
N TYR A 272 11.38 8.65 -5.74
CA TYR A 272 12.48 9.64 -5.64
C TYR A 272 13.89 9.04 -5.58
N PHE A 273 14.07 8.00 -4.76
CA PHE A 273 15.34 7.33 -4.51
C PHE A 273 15.68 6.22 -5.52
N LEU A 274 14.86 6.03 -6.55
CA LEU A 274 15.10 5.08 -7.65
C LEU A 274 15.58 5.79 -8.92
N GLN A 275 16.32 6.91 -8.78
CA GLN A 275 16.96 7.59 -9.90
C GLN A 275 18.21 6.80 -10.32
N MET A 276 18.19 6.29 -11.56
CA MET A 276 19.18 5.36 -12.12
C MET A 276 20.11 6.01 -13.15
N GLY A 277 19.79 7.23 -13.58
CA GLY A 277 20.45 7.88 -14.70
C GLY A 277 20.08 7.29 -16.07
N PRO A 278 20.74 7.73 -17.15
CA PRO A 278 20.47 7.24 -18.50
C PRO A 278 20.72 5.72 -18.62
N TYR A 279 20.12 5.12 -19.65
CA TYR A 279 20.52 3.79 -20.11
C TYR A 279 21.79 3.89 -20.95
N VAL A 280 22.64 2.87 -20.86
CA VAL A 280 23.85 2.69 -21.67
C VAL A 280 23.78 1.28 -22.24
N GLU A 281 24.04 1.12 -23.53
CA GLU A 281 23.91 -0.17 -24.20
C GLU A 281 24.92 -1.21 -23.66
N LYS A 282 24.54 -2.48 -23.70
CA LYS A 282 25.34 -3.65 -23.30
C LYS A 282 26.73 -3.69 -23.95
N SER A 283 26.84 -3.14 -25.15
CA SER A 283 28.04 -2.93 -25.98
C SER A 283 28.93 -1.78 -25.51
N GLU A 284 28.35 -0.74 -24.88
CA GLU A 284 29.01 0.53 -24.54
C GLU A 284 29.31 0.68 -23.04
N ARG A 285 28.77 -0.21 -22.18
CA ARG A 285 29.04 -0.25 -20.75
C ARG A 285 30.52 -0.58 -20.45
N ALA A 286 31.33 0.46 -20.39
CA ALA A 286 32.68 0.39 -19.85
C ALA A 286 32.66 -0.14 -18.41
N THR A 287 33.68 -0.92 -18.03
CA THR A 287 33.90 -1.45 -16.68
C THR A 287 34.44 -0.39 -15.70
N GLN A 288 33.81 0.80 -15.69
CA GLN A 288 34.23 1.91 -14.83
C GLN A 288 33.72 1.73 -13.40
N ALA A 289 34.64 1.32 -12.52
CA ALA A 289 34.41 1.20 -11.08
C ALA A 289 34.66 2.54 -10.35
N SER A 290 33.86 3.56 -10.68
CA SER A 290 33.66 4.72 -9.80
C SER A 290 32.27 4.60 -9.20
N ALA A 291 32.20 4.13 -7.95
CA ALA A 291 31.02 4.32 -7.13
C ALA A 291 31.16 5.67 -6.43
N LEU A 292 30.19 6.54 -6.64
CA LEU A 292 29.97 7.70 -5.78
C LEU A 292 29.81 7.22 -4.33
N ASP A 293 30.11 8.08 -3.36
CA ASP A 293 29.60 7.84 -2.01
C ASP A 293 28.08 8.10 -1.94
N SER A 294 27.47 7.87 -0.77
CA SER A 294 26.00 7.97 -0.65
C SER A 294 25.51 9.42 -0.48
N ASP A 295 26.36 10.35 -0.04
CA ASP A 295 26.04 11.76 0.06
C ASP A 295 26.26 12.46 -1.30
N GLU A 296 27.30 12.07 -2.06
CA GLU A 296 27.49 12.45 -3.47
C GLU A 296 26.31 12.00 -4.33
N TRP A 297 25.85 10.75 -4.17
CA TRP A 297 24.67 10.24 -4.86
C TRP A 297 23.39 11.01 -4.49
N LEU A 298 23.16 11.27 -3.19
CA LEU A 298 22.02 12.09 -2.73
C LEU A 298 22.05 13.51 -3.30
N ALA A 299 23.24 14.12 -3.42
CA ALA A 299 23.42 15.45 -4.00
C ALA A 299 23.18 15.48 -5.52
N GLY A 300 23.33 14.35 -6.22
CA GLY A 300 23.05 14.21 -7.65
C GLY A 300 21.58 13.94 -8.02
N LEU A 301 20.68 13.78 -7.04
CA LEU A 301 19.25 13.55 -7.29
C LEU A 301 18.55 14.82 -7.81
N GLN A 302 17.63 14.65 -8.76
CA GLN A 302 16.74 15.73 -9.19
C GLN A 302 15.93 16.25 -8.00
N PRO A 303 15.88 17.58 -7.76
CA PRO A 303 15.27 18.13 -6.56
C PRO A 303 13.74 17.94 -6.52
N THR A 304 13.21 17.95 -5.30
CA THR A 304 11.77 17.94 -5.00
C THR A 304 11.14 19.31 -5.23
N TYR A 305 9.82 19.36 -5.45
CA TYR A 305 9.06 20.61 -5.39
C TYR A 305 9.17 21.29 -4.03
N VAL A 306 9.24 20.53 -2.93
CA VAL A 306 9.43 21.05 -1.57
C VAL A 306 10.72 21.89 -1.42
N LYS A 307 11.78 21.56 -2.16
CA LYS A 307 13.03 22.33 -2.19
C LYS A 307 12.87 23.69 -2.87
N LEU A 308 11.96 23.80 -3.84
CA LEU A 308 11.62 25.04 -4.53
C LEU A 308 10.55 25.86 -3.77
N ASP A 309 9.87 25.25 -2.79
CA ASP A 309 8.66 25.80 -2.18
C ASP A 309 8.93 26.95 -1.20
N TYR A 310 9.05 28.17 -1.69
CA TYR A 310 9.23 29.35 -0.83
C TYR A 310 7.92 29.90 -0.24
N GLN A 311 6.74 29.38 -0.64
CA GLN A 311 5.43 29.80 -0.13
C GLN A 311 4.72 28.77 0.76
N GLY A 312 5.19 27.53 0.83
CA GLY A 312 4.52 26.44 1.55
C GLY A 312 3.32 25.83 0.81
N ARG A 313 3.28 25.92 -0.53
CA ARG A 313 2.19 25.42 -1.38
C ARG A 313 2.31 23.96 -1.82
N VAL A 314 3.35 23.25 -1.39
CA VAL A 314 3.55 21.83 -1.70
C VAL A 314 3.06 20.94 -0.54
N ILE A 315 2.29 19.91 -0.88
CA ILE A 315 2.03 18.75 -0.04
C ILE A 315 2.74 17.56 -0.67
N ARG A 316 3.89 17.17 -0.13
CA ARG A 316 4.64 15.99 -0.58
C ARG A 316 4.15 14.73 0.14
N LEU A 317 4.01 13.64 -0.60
CA LEU A 317 3.65 12.31 -0.09
C LEU A 317 4.87 11.36 -0.23
N ASP A 318 5.47 11.00 0.90
CA ASP A 318 6.58 10.05 0.97
C ASP A 318 6.11 8.69 1.52
N THR A 319 6.62 7.57 1.02
CA THR A 319 6.26 6.24 1.56
C THR A 319 7.42 5.25 1.63
N PHE A 320 7.48 4.52 2.74
CA PHE A 320 8.39 3.38 2.91
C PHE A 320 7.97 2.16 2.06
N SER A 321 6.85 2.23 1.34
CA SER A 321 6.33 1.14 0.50
C SER A 321 7.28 0.71 -0.62
N LYS A 322 8.13 1.60 -1.12
CA LYS A 322 9.05 1.34 -2.23
C LYS A 322 10.52 1.30 -1.81
N THR A 323 10.83 1.75 -0.58
CA THR A 323 12.19 1.76 -0.02
C THR A 323 12.42 0.69 1.04
N ILE A 324 11.37 0.17 1.69
CA ILE A 324 11.44 -0.85 2.74
C ILE A 324 10.45 -1.98 2.44
N ALA A 325 9.13 -1.75 2.61
CA ALA A 325 8.10 -2.79 2.43
C ALA A 325 6.69 -2.20 2.22
N PRO A 326 5.94 -2.58 1.16
CA PRO A 326 4.54 -2.17 0.98
C PRO A 326 3.61 -2.61 2.11
N GLY A 327 3.88 -3.78 2.70
CA GLY A 327 3.08 -4.35 3.80
C GLY A 327 3.10 -3.51 5.08
N SER A 328 4.08 -2.61 5.25
CA SER A 328 4.21 -1.75 6.43
C SER A 328 3.08 -0.73 6.61
N ARG A 329 2.43 -0.32 5.50
CA ARG A 329 1.41 0.74 5.46
C ARG A 329 1.87 2.01 6.19
N LEU A 330 3.10 2.43 5.90
CA LEU A 330 3.73 3.60 6.49
C LEU A 330 4.28 4.56 5.42
N GLY A 331 4.03 5.84 5.64
CA GLY A 331 4.59 6.97 4.91
C GLY A 331 4.49 8.24 5.75
N PHE A 332 4.80 9.39 5.14
CA PHE A 332 4.64 10.69 5.75
C PHE A 332 4.24 11.77 4.74
N PHE A 333 3.70 12.87 5.25
CA PHE A 333 3.53 14.13 4.55
C PHE A 333 4.73 15.04 4.84
N THR A 334 5.09 15.91 3.90
CA THR A 334 5.82 17.16 4.18
C THR A 334 5.02 18.33 3.61
N CYS A 335 4.52 19.23 4.46
CA CYS A 335 3.64 20.34 4.08
C CYS A 335 3.61 21.47 5.13
N ASN A 336 2.93 22.59 4.85
CA ASN A 336 2.85 23.71 5.78
C ASN A 336 2.00 23.38 7.04
N PRO A 337 2.12 24.12 8.15
CA PRO A 337 1.45 23.78 9.41
C PRO A 337 -0.08 23.76 9.31
N ARG A 338 -0.66 24.58 8.43
CA ARG A 338 -2.11 24.67 8.27
C ARG A 338 -2.67 23.48 7.49
N PHE A 339 -1.97 23.03 6.45
CA PHE A 339 -2.31 21.80 5.75
C PHE A 339 -2.03 20.57 6.62
N ALA A 340 -0.90 20.51 7.33
CA ALA A 340 -0.60 19.45 8.29
C ALA A 340 -1.72 19.32 9.33
N GLU A 341 -2.11 20.41 9.99
CA GLU A 341 -3.18 20.40 10.99
C GLU A 341 -4.51 19.90 10.42
N ARG A 342 -4.90 20.30 9.19
CA ARG A 342 -6.13 19.82 8.53
C ARG A 342 -6.05 18.36 8.09
N LEU A 343 -4.89 17.90 7.60
CA LEU A 343 -4.62 16.49 7.23
C LEU A 343 -4.58 15.57 8.47
N GLU A 344 -4.13 16.09 9.62
CA GLU A 344 -4.28 15.41 10.89
C GLU A 344 -5.76 15.23 11.24
N ARG A 345 -6.56 16.32 11.25
CA ARG A 345 -8.02 16.24 11.51
C ARG A 345 -8.74 15.25 10.57
N ALA A 346 -8.31 15.16 9.31
CA ALA A 346 -8.83 14.19 8.35
C ALA A 346 -8.50 12.73 8.75
N GLY A 347 -7.29 12.50 9.27
CA GLY A 347 -6.89 11.21 9.85
C GLY A 347 -7.70 10.82 11.09
N GLU A 348 -7.98 11.77 12.00
CA GLU A 348 -8.63 11.47 13.29
C GLU A 348 -10.00 10.80 13.16
N THR A 349 -10.73 11.06 12.07
CA THR A 349 -12.04 10.49 11.77
C THR A 349 -11.99 9.39 10.69
N SER A 350 -10.81 8.85 10.39
CA SER A 350 -10.60 7.82 9.37
C SER A 350 -9.56 6.77 9.84
N THR A 351 -8.40 6.68 9.19
CA THR A 351 -7.32 5.71 9.49
C THR A 351 -6.55 6.02 10.78
N GLN A 352 -6.85 7.14 11.46
CA GLN A 352 -6.16 7.65 12.65
C GLN A 352 -4.66 7.81 12.42
N ALA A 353 -3.86 6.83 12.85
CA ALA A 353 -2.41 6.79 12.70
C ALA A 353 -1.98 5.38 12.22
N PRO A 354 -0.82 5.25 11.55
CA PRO A 354 -0.32 3.96 11.06
C PRO A 354 -0.13 2.91 12.16
N CYS A 355 -0.24 1.62 11.79
CA CYS A 355 -0.19 0.50 12.73
C CYS A 355 1.08 0.48 13.59
N GLY A 356 0.89 0.43 14.91
CA GLY A 356 1.95 0.48 15.92
C GLY A 356 3.09 -0.54 15.73
N PHE A 357 2.79 -1.77 15.30
CA PHE A 357 3.79 -2.80 15.01
C PHE A 357 4.65 -2.47 13.79
N GLY A 358 4.02 -2.04 12.68
CA GLY A 358 4.75 -1.64 11.47
C GLY A 358 5.56 -0.38 11.71
N GLN A 359 5.02 0.55 12.48
CA GLN A 359 5.70 1.79 12.87
C GLN A 359 6.88 1.50 13.80
N SER A 360 6.75 0.69 14.84
CA SER A 360 7.84 0.41 15.77
C SER A 360 9.01 -0.32 15.11
N LEU A 361 8.75 -1.35 14.28
CA LEU A 361 9.78 -2.07 13.56
C LEU A 361 10.55 -1.18 12.58
N ILE A 362 9.87 -0.35 11.78
CA ILE A 362 10.55 0.61 10.88
C ILE A 362 11.29 1.68 11.68
N THR A 363 10.73 2.16 12.79
CA THR A 363 11.41 3.15 13.65
C THR A 363 12.71 2.58 14.20
N GLN A 364 12.67 1.36 14.75
CA GLN A 364 13.85 0.69 15.28
C GLN A 364 14.90 0.40 14.18
N LEU A 365 14.46 0.04 12.98
CA LEU A 365 15.36 -0.14 11.83
C LEU A 365 16.08 1.16 11.47
N LEU A 366 15.34 2.26 11.33
CA LEU A 366 15.86 3.57 10.94
C LEU A 366 16.73 4.21 12.05
N THR A 367 16.42 4.01 13.34
CA THR A 367 17.31 4.46 14.43
C THR A 367 18.58 3.62 14.54
N THR A 368 18.52 2.32 14.22
CA THR A 368 19.69 1.42 14.20
C THR A 368 20.61 1.74 13.03
N TRP A 369 20.06 1.91 11.82
CA TRP A 369 20.82 2.30 10.62
C TRP A 369 21.30 3.77 10.63
N LYS A 370 20.56 4.64 11.34
CA LYS A 370 20.72 6.11 11.30
C LYS A 370 20.51 6.67 9.89
N PHE A 371 20.73 7.97 9.72
CA PHE A 371 20.58 8.62 8.42
C PHE A 371 21.54 8.02 7.38
N GLU A 372 22.78 7.79 7.80
CA GLU A 372 23.90 7.39 6.97
C GLU A 372 23.70 5.96 6.44
N GLY A 373 23.21 5.04 7.28
CA GLY A 373 22.82 3.69 6.86
C GLY A 373 21.58 3.68 5.96
N TYR A 374 20.56 4.50 6.23
CA TYR A 374 19.39 4.56 5.34
C TYR A 374 19.74 5.17 3.97
N ALA A 375 20.58 6.21 3.90
CA ALA A 375 21.13 6.73 2.66
C ALA A 375 21.93 5.66 1.88
N ARG A 376 22.79 4.91 2.57
CA ARG A 376 23.56 3.80 1.99
C ARG A 376 22.68 2.66 1.48
N TRP A 377 21.57 2.36 2.15
CA TRP A 377 20.58 1.38 1.70
C TRP A 377 19.85 1.88 0.44
N LEU A 378 19.38 3.13 0.43
CA LEU A 378 18.69 3.75 -0.70
C LEU A 378 19.56 3.80 -1.96
N HIS A 379 20.84 4.19 -1.84
CA HIS A 379 21.79 4.17 -2.95
C HIS A 379 21.99 2.73 -3.49
N GLY A 380 22.17 1.75 -2.60
CA GLY A 380 22.27 0.34 -3.00
C GLY A 380 21.02 -0.17 -3.73
N LEU A 381 19.83 0.25 -3.28
CA LEU A 381 18.55 -0.06 -3.91
C LEU A 381 18.43 0.56 -5.32
N ALA A 382 18.85 1.82 -5.49
CA ALA A 382 18.90 2.48 -6.80
C ALA A 382 19.78 1.71 -7.81
N VAL A 383 20.93 1.19 -7.36
CA VAL A 383 21.81 0.34 -8.18
C VAL A 383 21.15 -0.99 -8.54
N GLN A 384 20.38 -1.62 -7.64
CA GLN A 384 19.62 -2.84 -7.98
C GLN A 384 18.53 -2.57 -9.02
N TYR A 385 17.79 -1.45 -8.88
CA TYR A 385 16.79 -1.07 -9.88
C TYR A 385 17.43 -0.70 -11.22
N LYS A 386 18.59 -0.04 -11.23
CA LYS A 386 19.36 0.21 -12.46
C LYS A 386 19.74 -1.10 -13.16
N ALA A 387 20.25 -2.09 -12.42
CA ALA A 387 20.60 -3.39 -12.99
C ALA A 387 19.39 -4.09 -13.63
N ARG A 388 18.21 -4.07 -12.97
CA ARG A 388 16.95 -4.61 -13.50
C ARG A 388 16.43 -3.85 -14.72
N ARG A 389 16.53 -2.51 -14.72
CA ARG A 389 16.20 -1.61 -15.85
C ARG A 389 17.07 -1.93 -17.06
N ASP A 390 18.38 -2.02 -16.84
CA ASP A 390 19.36 -2.36 -17.88
C ASP A 390 19.13 -3.79 -18.41
N TYR A 391 18.82 -4.76 -17.55
CA TYR A 391 18.54 -6.15 -17.94
C TYR A 391 17.29 -6.28 -18.83
N LEU A 392 16.18 -5.62 -18.48
CA LEU A 392 14.95 -5.67 -19.29
C LEU A 392 15.17 -5.09 -20.70
N LEU A 393 15.92 -4.00 -20.82
CA LEU A 393 16.27 -3.41 -22.11
C LEU A 393 17.26 -4.28 -22.90
N ASP A 394 18.21 -4.93 -22.22
CA ASP A 394 19.10 -5.92 -22.84
C ASP A 394 18.35 -7.17 -23.33
N ALA A 395 17.33 -7.63 -22.61
CA ALA A 395 16.47 -8.73 -23.05
C ALA A 395 15.65 -8.35 -24.29
N LEU A 396 15.15 -7.11 -24.35
CA LEU A 396 14.49 -6.55 -25.54
C LEU A 396 15.48 -6.45 -26.72
N ALA A 397 16.74 -6.07 -26.49
CA ALA A 397 17.80 -6.11 -27.50
C ALA A 397 18.23 -7.54 -27.90
N ASP A 398 18.07 -8.53 -27.02
CA ASP A 398 18.38 -9.94 -27.30
C ASP A 398 17.27 -10.65 -28.12
N GLU A 399 16.00 -10.24 -28.05
CA GLU A 399 14.90 -10.75 -28.91
C GLU A 399 14.62 -9.90 -30.18
N PHE A 400 14.62 -8.56 -30.08
CA PHE A 400 14.25 -7.64 -31.18
C PHE A 400 15.46 -6.97 -31.83
N HIS A 401 15.31 -6.51 -33.07
CA HIS A 401 16.26 -5.53 -33.60
C HIS A 401 15.86 -4.15 -33.06
N LEU A 402 16.60 -3.66 -32.08
CA LEU A 402 16.43 -2.28 -31.60
C LEU A 402 17.32 -1.34 -32.41
N LYS A 403 16.75 -0.22 -32.83
CA LYS A 403 17.44 0.88 -33.50
C LYS A 403 17.27 2.15 -32.68
N ALA A 404 18.37 2.68 -32.15
CA ALA A 404 18.37 3.97 -31.47
C ALA A 404 18.18 5.12 -32.47
N SER A 405 17.45 6.14 -32.06
CA SER A 405 17.22 7.38 -32.82
C SER A 405 16.90 8.54 -31.89
N LEU A 406 17.19 9.78 -32.30
CA LEU A 406 16.80 10.97 -31.53
C LEU A 406 15.36 11.37 -31.89
N GLY A 407 14.49 11.50 -30.89
CA GLY A 407 13.12 11.94 -31.09
C GLY A 407 13.04 13.38 -31.60
N ALA A 408 12.47 13.59 -32.78
CA ALA A 408 12.32 14.93 -33.38
C ALA A 408 11.03 15.67 -32.93
N THR A 409 9.98 14.92 -32.57
CA THR A 409 8.61 15.40 -32.40
C THR A 409 7.84 14.61 -31.35
N GLY A 410 6.73 15.16 -30.86
CA GLY A 410 5.84 14.51 -29.90
C GLY A 410 6.42 14.43 -28.49
N SER A 411 5.81 13.61 -27.64
CA SER A 411 6.13 13.47 -26.22
C SER A 411 7.53 12.93 -25.93
N TRP A 412 8.25 12.39 -26.93
CA TRP A 412 9.62 11.89 -26.81
C TRP A 412 10.65 12.75 -27.57
N LYS A 413 10.30 14.01 -27.88
CA LYS A 413 11.24 14.97 -28.46
C LYS A 413 12.48 15.13 -27.56
N GLY A 414 13.67 15.02 -28.16
CA GLY A 414 14.95 15.08 -27.46
C GLY A 414 15.41 13.78 -26.78
N CYS A 415 14.56 12.75 -26.69
CA CYS A 415 14.96 11.45 -26.12
C CYS A 415 15.68 10.56 -27.14
N THR A 416 16.56 9.68 -26.65
CA THR A 416 16.96 8.48 -27.40
C THR A 416 15.80 7.47 -27.39
N ILE A 417 15.10 7.37 -28.51
CA ILE A 417 14.03 6.40 -28.74
C ILE A 417 14.63 5.12 -29.32
N TYR A 418 14.37 3.99 -28.68
CA TYR A 418 14.70 2.67 -29.20
C TYR A 418 13.48 2.10 -29.91
N THR A 419 13.60 1.95 -31.23
CA THR A 419 12.53 1.44 -32.10
C THR A 419 12.78 -0.03 -32.42
N ALA A 420 11.76 -0.88 -32.22
CA ALA A 420 11.89 -2.33 -32.29
C ALA A 420 11.28 -2.93 -33.56
N SER A 421 12.10 -3.56 -34.40
CA SER A 421 11.68 -4.36 -35.56
C SER A 421 12.12 -5.83 -35.40
N ALA A 422 11.88 -6.68 -36.41
CA ALA A 422 12.23 -8.10 -36.35
C ALA A 422 13.72 -8.31 -36.62
N LYS A 423 14.37 -9.21 -35.87
CA LYS A 423 15.74 -9.59 -36.17
C LYS A 423 15.86 -10.22 -37.57
N PRO A 424 16.84 -9.81 -38.39
CA PRO A 424 17.01 -10.34 -39.75
C PRO A 424 17.31 -11.84 -39.72
N ARG A 425 16.74 -12.58 -40.67
CA ARG A 425 17.03 -14.02 -40.82
C ARG A 425 18.48 -14.21 -41.25
N ARG A 426 19.24 -14.93 -40.42
CA ARG A 426 20.66 -15.26 -40.67
C ARG A 426 20.79 -16.02 -41.99
N GLY A 427 21.52 -15.46 -42.95
CA GLY A 427 21.77 -16.08 -44.27
C GLY A 427 20.81 -15.70 -45.40
N ALA A 428 19.94 -14.69 -45.23
CA ALA A 428 19.18 -14.13 -46.35
C ALA A 428 19.98 -13.03 -47.07
N GLU A 429 20.17 -13.16 -48.38
CA GLU A 429 20.78 -12.11 -49.22
C GLU A 429 19.85 -10.90 -49.38
N MET A 430 20.43 -9.70 -49.52
CA MET A 430 19.66 -8.45 -49.69
C MET A 430 18.99 -8.39 -51.06
N THR A 431 17.78 -8.92 -51.12
CA THR A 431 16.81 -8.68 -52.20
C THR A 431 15.87 -7.55 -51.80
N GLU A 432 15.43 -6.72 -52.76
CA GLU A 432 14.66 -5.49 -52.48
C GLU A 432 13.34 -5.74 -51.72
N LYS A 433 12.81 -6.96 -51.76
CA LYS A 433 11.67 -7.40 -50.91
C LYS A 433 11.93 -7.28 -49.40
N PHE A 434 13.18 -7.22 -48.95
CA PHE A 434 13.52 -6.94 -47.55
C PHE A 434 13.19 -5.51 -47.11
N ALA A 435 12.99 -4.55 -48.03
CA ALA A 435 12.62 -3.18 -47.67
C ALA A 435 11.25 -3.06 -46.97
N LEU A 436 10.38 -4.09 -47.05
CA LEU A 436 9.13 -4.17 -46.28
C LEU A 436 9.29 -4.83 -44.90
N GLY A 437 10.47 -5.41 -44.59
CA GLY A 437 10.70 -6.16 -43.36
C GLY A 437 10.98 -5.32 -42.11
N ASP A 438 11.27 -4.02 -42.29
CA ASP A 438 11.85 -3.16 -41.26
C ASP A 438 10.82 -2.33 -40.47
N LYS A 439 9.52 -2.62 -40.65
CA LYS A 439 8.42 -1.94 -39.97
C LYS A 439 8.50 -2.11 -38.44
N PRO A 440 8.44 -1.01 -37.66
CA PRO A 440 8.39 -1.07 -36.20
C PRO A 440 7.15 -1.79 -35.65
N TYR A 441 7.32 -2.49 -34.52
CA TYR A 441 6.20 -3.02 -33.72
C TYR A 441 5.91 -2.16 -32.50
N PHE A 442 6.97 -1.63 -31.90
CA PHE A 442 6.89 -0.72 -30.77
C PHE A 442 8.10 0.21 -30.73
N SER A 443 8.03 1.21 -29.86
CA SER A 443 9.19 2.01 -29.46
C SER A 443 9.16 2.28 -27.97
N VAL A 444 10.33 2.60 -27.41
CA VAL A 444 10.52 2.80 -25.98
C VAL A 444 11.57 3.87 -25.73
N VAL A 445 11.34 4.72 -24.74
CA VAL A 445 12.38 5.56 -24.14
C VAL A 445 12.83 4.88 -22.84
N PRO A 446 14.12 4.58 -22.65
CA PRO A 446 14.63 4.01 -21.40
C PRO A 446 14.35 4.93 -20.20
N PRO A 447 13.67 4.44 -19.15
CA PRO A 447 13.31 5.26 -17.99
C PRO A 447 14.55 5.62 -17.17
N SER A 448 14.69 6.90 -16.81
CA SER A 448 15.81 7.40 -15.99
C SER A 448 15.62 7.19 -14.49
N ALA A 449 14.39 6.92 -14.04
CA ALA A 449 14.07 6.63 -12.65
C ALA A 449 12.85 5.69 -12.49
N GLY A 450 12.61 5.24 -11.27
CA GLY A 450 11.45 4.43 -10.91
C GLY A 450 11.56 2.96 -11.33
N MET A 451 10.44 2.37 -11.71
CA MET A 451 10.32 0.91 -11.90
C MET A 451 9.46 0.48 -13.10
N PHE A 452 9.17 1.40 -14.02
CA PHE A 452 8.29 1.20 -15.16
C PHE A 452 8.97 1.56 -16.48
N VAL A 453 8.71 0.75 -17.51
CA VAL A 453 9.03 1.03 -18.91
C VAL A 453 7.72 1.27 -19.63
N TRP A 454 7.63 2.38 -20.38
CA TRP A 454 6.48 2.76 -21.18
C TRP A 454 6.78 2.48 -22.66
N LEU A 455 6.04 1.53 -23.21
CA LEU A 455 6.26 0.97 -24.55
C LEU A 455 5.11 1.41 -25.45
N LYS A 456 5.38 2.26 -26.44
CA LYS A 456 4.37 2.70 -27.43
C LYS A 456 4.24 1.64 -28.53
N LEU A 457 3.01 1.26 -28.84
CA LEU A 457 2.67 0.28 -29.87
C LEU A 457 2.44 0.98 -31.22
N HIS A 458 2.88 0.36 -32.31
CA HIS A 458 2.76 0.90 -33.67
C HIS A 458 1.82 0.04 -34.52
N PHE A 459 0.52 0.12 -34.25
CA PHE A 459 -0.49 -0.73 -34.89
C PHE A 459 -0.71 -0.44 -36.38
N GLU A 460 -0.35 0.74 -36.87
CA GLU A 460 -0.35 1.09 -38.30
C GLU A 460 0.63 0.26 -39.14
N ASN A 461 1.50 -0.51 -38.48
CA ASN A 461 2.39 -1.48 -39.11
C ASN A 461 1.84 -2.91 -39.15
N VAL A 462 0.68 -3.20 -38.55
CA VAL A 462 0.03 -4.52 -38.58
C VAL A 462 -0.70 -4.73 -39.92
N PRO A 463 -0.53 -5.89 -40.59
CA PRO A 463 -1.25 -6.19 -41.84
C PRO A 463 -2.77 -6.17 -41.66
N GLY A 464 -3.46 -5.32 -42.42
CA GLY A 464 -4.92 -5.21 -42.41
C GLY A 464 -5.50 -4.22 -41.39
N PHE A 465 -4.65 -3.51 -40.64
CA PHE A 465 -5.05 -2.41 -39.74
C PHE A 465 -5.93 -1.35 -40.43
N ARG A 466 -6.92 -0.86 -39.69
CA ARG A 466 -7.70 0.34 -40.02
C ARG A 466 -7.66 1.31 -38.83
N GLN A 467 -7.67 2.60 -39.12
CA GLN A 467 -7.87 3.62 -38.09
C GLN A 467 -9.25 3.42 -37.43
N GLY A 468 -9.27 3.34 -36.11
CA GLY A 468 -10.40 2.87 -35.28
C GLY A 468 -10.23 1.45 -34.71
N ASP A 469 -9.28 0.63 -35.19
CA ASP A 469 -9.00 -0.71 -34.65
C ASP A 469 -8.11 -0.69 -33.39
N GLU A 470 -7.49 0.44 -33.03
CA GLU A 470 -6.39 0.57 -32.07
C GLU A 470 -6.72 -0.05 -30.69
N ASP A 471 -7.78 0.41 -30.03
CA ASP A 471 -8.30 -0.13 -28.75
C ASP A 471 -8.52 -1.65 -28.80
N THR A 472 -9.04 -2.12 -29.93
CA THR A 472 -9.36 -3.54 -30.14
C THR A 472 -8.09 -4.37 -30.34
N LEU A 473 -7.03 -3.79 -30.92
CA LEU A 473 -5.73 -4.42 -31.10
C LEU A 473 -4.89 -4.39 -29.83
N GLU A 474 -4.95 -3.32 -29.02
CA GLU A 474 -4.35 -3.26 -27.68
C GLU A 474 -4.86 -4.41 -26.81
N MET A 475 -6.18 -4.53 -26.69
CA MET A 475 -6.79 -5.56 -25.85
C MET A 475 -6.60 -6.97 -26.40
N LYS A 476 -6.66 -7.18 -27.73
CA LYS A 476 -6.35 -8.49 -28.34
C LYS A 476 -4.90 -8.92 -28.11
N LEU A 477 -3.94 -7.98 -28.24
CA LEU A 477 -2.53 -8.26 -27.93
C LEU A 477 -2.36 -8.56 -26.44
N TRP A 478 -2.98 -7.78 -25.56
CA TRP A 478 -2.92 -7.97 -24.11
C TRP A 478 -3.49 -9.33 -23.68
N THR A 479 -4.66 -9.74 -24.20
CA THR A 479 -5.25 -11.06 -23.91
C THR A 479 -4.33 -12.19 -24.37
N GLN A 480 -3.78 -12.14 -25.58
CA GLN A 480 -2.86 -13.18 -26.06
C GLN A 480 -1.55 -13.24 -25.25
N LEU A 481 -1.08 -12.12 -24.71
CA LEU A 481 0.06 -12.10 -23.78
C LEU A 481 -0.31 -12.73 -22.44
N ALA A 482 -1.48 -12.40 -21.89
CA ALA A 482 -1.99 -12.95 -20.64
C ALA A 482 -2.20 -14.47 -20.72
N GLU A 483 -2.83 -14.96 -21.78
CA GLU A 483 -3.01 -16.38 -22.09
C GLU A 483 -1.67 -17.12 -22.26
N ALA A 484 -0.66 -16.44 -22.83
CA ALA A 484 0.70 -16.95 -22.93
C ALA A 484 1.54 -16.82 -21.63
N GLY A 485 0.96 -16.30 -20.55
CA GLY A 485 1.59 -16.21 -19.22
C GLY A 485 2.36 -14.92 -18.93
N VAL A 486 2.07 -13.82 -19.64
CA VAL A 486 2.69 -12.49 -19.45
C VAL A 486 1.64 -11.43 -19.15
N LEU A 487 1.66 -10.90 -17.92
CA LEU A 487 0.80 -9.79 -17.51
C LEU A 487 1.59 -8.47 -17.50
N ILE A 488 1.08 -7.50 -18.25
CA ILE A 488 1.57 -6.11 -18.34
C ILE A 488 0.36 -5.15 -18.22
N GLY A 489 0.59 -3.86 -17.97
CA GLY A 489 -0.51 -2.90 -17.86
C GLY A 489 -0.94 -2.34 -19.22
N PRO A 490 -2.21 -2.47 -19.66
CA PRO A 490 -2.78 -1.71 -20.76
C PRO A 490 -2.59 -0.21 -20.54
N GLY A 491 -2.17 0.52 -21.56
CA GLY A 491 -1.91 1.96 -21.49
C GLY A 491 -3.19 2.74 -21.20
N ARG A 492 -4.31 2.29 -21.78
CA ARG A 492 -5.65 2.86 -21.56
C ARG A 492 -6.08 2.95 -20.09
N TYR A 493 -5.58 2.06 -19.22
CA TYR A 493 -5.92 2.05 -17.78
C TYR A 493 -5.29 3.22 -17.01
N PHE A 494 -4.37 3.97 -17.62
CA PHE A 494 -3.66 5.09 -17.02
C PHE A 494 -4.13 6.46 -17.52
N ASN A 495 -5.01 6.51 -18.51
CA ASN A 495 -5.57 7.77 -19.02
C ASN A 495 -6.31 8.51 -17.90
N SER A 496 -6.02 9.80 -17.74
CA SER A 496 -6.67 10.66 -16.74
C SER A 496 -8.09 11.07 -17.13
N ASP A 497 -8.36 11.28 -18.42
CA ASP A 497 -9.66 11.64 -18.97
C ASP A 497 -10.02 10.70 -20.13
N GLU A 498 -11.09 9.92 -19.98
CA GLU A 498 -11.60 9.01 -21.02
C GLU A 498 -12.14 9.77 -22.25
N GLY A 499 -12.61 11.01 -22.08
CA GLY A 499 -13.15 11.84 -23.15
C GLY A 499 -12.09 12.50 -24.04
N ASN A 500 -10.83 12.53 -23.59
CA ASN A 500 -9.70 13.15 -24.30
C ASN A 500 -8.59 12.15 -24.69
N ALA A 501 -8.82 10.85 -24.46
CA ALA A 501 -7.89 9.79 -24.85
C ALA A 501 -7.72 9.71 -26.37
N ASN A 502 -6.49 9.83 -26.88
CA ASN A 502 -6.17 9.65 -28.29
C ASN A 502 -5.99 8.15 -28.63
N PRO A 503 -6.88 7.52 -29.41
CA PRO A 503 -6.77 6.07 -29.70
C PRO A 503 -5.50 5.70 -30.47
N ALA A 504 -4.91 6.64 -31.21
CA ALA A 504 -3.65 6.43 -31.95
C ALA A 504 -2.39 6.35 -31.05
N GLU A 505 -2.54 6.46 -29.72
CA GLU A 505 -1.45 6.41 -28.75
C GLU A 505 -1.58 5.19 -27.81
N CYS A 506 -1.76 3.98 -28.36
CA CYS A 506 -1.71 2.74 -27.59
C CYS A 506 -0.31 2.51 -26.97
N HIS A 507 -0.29 2.12 -25.69
CA HIS A 507 0.93 1.89 -24.93
C HIS A 507 0.79 0.66 -24.01
N PHE A 508 1.91 0.14 -23.51
CA PHE A 508 1.94 -0.77 -22.37
C PHE A 508 2.92 -0.31 -21.30
N ARG A 509 2.54 -0.47 -20.03
CA ARG A 509 3.43 -0.31 -18.87
C ARG A 509 4.00 -1.66 -18.44
N ILE A 510 5.29 -1.87 -18.65
CA ILE A 510 6.05 -3.04 -18.15
C ILE A 510 6.72 -2.67 -16.83
N SER A 511 6.60 -3.50 -15.80
CA SER A 511 7.33 -3.33 -14.54
C SER A 511 8.55 -4.25 -14.47
N PHE A 512 9.68 -3.71 -14.02
CA PHE A 512 10.89 -4.48 -13.70
C PHE A 512 11.11 -4.64 -12.18
N SER A 513 10.09 -4.36 -11.35
CA SER A 513 10.20 -4.37 -9.88
C SER A 513 10.09 -5.75 -9.20
N PHE A 514 9.49 -6.75 -9.86
CA PHE A 514 9.05 -7.99 -9.20
C PHE A 514 9.72 -9.25 -9.79
N ALA A 515 9.49 -9.51 -11.08
CA ALA A 515 9.99 -10.68 -11.79
C ALA A 515 11.51 -10.91 -11.62
N THR A 516 11.96 -12.16 -11.68
CA THR A 516 13.40 -12.48 -11.75
C THR A 516 13.99 -12.03 -13.10
N ASP A 517 15.31 -11.98 -13.21
CA ASP A 517 15.99 -11.72 -14.50
C ASP A 517 15.60 -12.79 -15.52
N GLU A 518 15.57 -14.06 -15.10
CA GLU A 518 15.10 -15.20 -15.90
C GLU A 518 13.64 -15.03 -16.37
N ASP A 519 12.73 -14.57 -15.51
CA ASP A 519 11.33 -14.29 -15.86
C ASP A 519 11.17 -13.07 -16.76
N LEU A 520 11.94 -11.99 -16.53
CA LEU A 520 11.95 -10.81 -17.40
C LEU A 520 12.35 -11.20 -18.84
N LYS A 521 13.40 -12.02 -18.98
CA LYS A 521 13.80 -12.55 -20.29
C LYS A 521 12.70 -13.43 -20.89
N LYS A 522 12.15 -14.38 -20.12
CA LYS A 522 11.07 -15.28 -20.57
C LYS A 522 9.84 -14.51 -21.04
N ALA A 523 9.46 -13.43 -20.34
CA ALA A 523 8.35 -12.56 -20.70
C ALA A 523 8.60 -11.83 -22.03
N VAL A 524 9.82 -11.32 -22.25
CA VAL A 524 10.22 -10.71 -23.52
C VAL A 524 10.21 -11.73 -24.67
N GLU A 525 10.70 -12.96 -24.44
CA GLU A 525 10.61 -14.03 -25.45
C GLU A 525 9.16 -14.40 -25.79
N ILE A 526 8.25 -14.40 -24.80
CA ILE A 526 6.81 -14.64 -25.02
C ILE A 526 6.19 -13.49 -25.83
N PHE A 527 6.50 -12.23 -25.49
CA PHE A 527 6.07 -11.07 -26.27
C PHE A 527 6.55 -11.16 -27.73
N GLY A 528 7.81 -11.55 -27.93
CA GLY A 528 8.38 -11.84 -29.24
C GLY A 528 7.70 -12.98 -29.99
N LYS A 529 7.08 -13.95 -29.30
CA LYS A 529 6.31 -15.05 -29.91
C LYS A 529 4.88 -14.61 -30.27
N VAL A 530 4.13 -14.01 -29.34
CA VAL A 530 2.74 -13.53 -29.54
C VAL A 530 2.65 -12.45 -30.63
N ARG A 531 3.61 -11.52 -30.70
CA ARG A 531 3.67 -10.52 -31.76
C ARG A 531 3.79 -11.13 -33.16
N LYS A 532 4.42 -12.32 -33.30
CA LYS A 532 4.56 -13.02 -34.58
C LYS A 532 3.22 -13.62 -35.04
N THR A 533 2.38 -14.13 -34.13
CA THR A 533 1.06 -14.67 -34.49
C THR A 533 0.07 -13.59 -34.93
N MET A 534 0.04 -12.43 -34.26
CA MET A 534 -0.80 -11.30 -34.73
C MET A 534 -0.45 -10.85 -36.15
N ALA A 535 0.84 -10.77 -36.50
CA ALA A 535 1.26 -10.36 -37.84
C ALA A 535 0.99 -11.41 -38.95
N SER A 536 0.63 -12.65 -38.59
CA SER A 536 0.18 -13.68 -39.52
C SER A 536 -1.35 -13.83 -39.60
N ALA A 537 -2.08 -13.26 -38.65
CA ALA A 537 -3.54 -13.29 -38.62
C ALA A 537 -4.10 -12.16 -39.50
N SER A 538 -4.58 -12.49 -40.69
CA SER A 538 -5.40 -11.54 -41.46
C SER A 538 -6.64 -11.16 -40.65
N VAL A 539 -6.93 -9.86 -40.51
CA VAL A 539 -8.13 -9.38 -39.81
C VAL A 539 -9.38 -9.65 -40.66
N ALA A 540 -9.81 -10.91 -40.67
CA ALA A 540 -11.14 -11.32 -41.08
C ALA A 540 -12.13 -10.88 -39.99
N PRO A 541 -13.29 -10.30 -40.32
CA PRO A 541 -14.29 -9.90 -39.34
C PRO A 541 -15.12 -11.12 -38.90
N THR A 542 -14.53 -11.98 -38.06
CA THR A 542 -15.32 -12.91 -37.24
C THR A 542 -16.00 -12.13 -36.12
N SER A 543 -17.32 -12.30 -35.98
CA SER A 543 -18.11 -11.72 -34.90
C SER A 543 -17.75 -12.40 -33.58
N LEU A 544 -16.73 -11.85 -32.90
CA LEU A 544 -16.19 -12.39 -31.64
C LEU A 544 -17.26 -12.58 -30.56
N SER A 545 -18.37 -11.83 -30.64
CA SER A 545 -19.57 -11.98 -29.82
C SER A 545 -20.16 -13.39 -29.85
N ASP A 546 -20.27 -14.02 -31.02
CA ASP A 546 -21.21 -15.14 -31.20
C ASP A 546 -20.58 -16.48 -30.81
N ASP A 547 -19.26 -16.60 -30.98
CA ASP A 547 -18.48 -17.74 -30.50
C ASP A 547 -18.17 -17.62 -29.00
N ILE A 548 -17.94 -16.42 -28.48
CA ILE A 548 -17.80 -16.19 -27.03
C ILE A 548 -19.14 -16.41 -26.31
N GLN A 549 -20.27 -15.94 -26.86
CA GLN A 549 -21.59 -16.23 -26.27
C GLN A 549 -21.92 -17.72 -26.29
N ARG A 550 -21.59 -18.44 -27.37
CA ARG A 550 -21.76 -19.90 -27.41
C ARG A 550 -20.84 -20.62 -26.42
N ALA A 551 -19.58 -20.22 -26.29
CA ALA A 551 -18.67 -20.77 -25.29
C ALA A 551 -19.13 -20.51 -23.85
N LEU A 552 -19.64 -19.31 -23.56
CA LEU A 552 -20.24 -18.97 -22.26
C LEU A 552 -21.52 -19.76 -21.97
N GLN A 553 -22.43 -19.89 -22.93
CA GLN A 553 -23.65 -20.70 -22.77
C GLN A 553 -23.32 -22.18 -22.56
N GLN A 554 -22.32 -22.71 -23.28
CA GLN A 554 -21.79 -24.06 -23.10
C GLN A 554 -21.25 -24.25 -21.68
N ALA A 555 -20.33 -23.38 -21.25
CA ALA A 555 -19.70 -23.44 -19.93
C ALA A 555 -20.71 -23.29 -18.78
N VAL A 556 -21.70 -22.38 -18.91
CA VAL A 556 -22.80 -22.24 -17.94
C VAL A 556 -23.71 -23.46 -17.92
N GLY A 557 -23.97 -24.09 -19.07
CA GLY A 557 -24.70 -25.36 -19.14
C GLY A 557 -23.97 -26.49 -18.41
N ASP A 558 -22.66 -26.64 -18.67
CA ASP A 558 -21.82 -27.69 -18.08
C ASP A 558 -21.62 -27.48 -16.56
N ALA A 559 -21.46 -26.23 -16.11
CA ALA A 559 -21.41 -25.88 -14.68
C ALA A 559 -22.72 -26.19 -13.96
N ASN A 560 -23.88 -25.88 -14.56
CA ASN A 560 -25.18 -26.21 -13.99
C ASN A 560 -25.41 -27.74 -13.93
N ASN A 561 -24.99 -28.48 -14.96
CA ASN A 561 -25.04 -29.95 -14.97
C ASN A 561 -24.15 -30.57 -13.87
N ALA A 562 -22.94 -30.03 -13.68
CA ALA A 562 -22.04 -30.44 -12.60
C ALA A 562 -22.66 -30.15 -11.21
N ALA A 563 -23.21 -28.95 -11.00
CA ALA A 563 -23.87 -28.56 -9.75
C ALA A 563 -25.08 -29.46 -9.44
N ALA A 564 -25.91 -29.77 -10.43
CA ALA A 564 -27.04 -30.69 -10.28
C ALA A 564 -26.61 -32.12 -9.94
N SER A 565 -25.51 -32.61 -10.55
CA SER A 565 -24.90 -33.90 -10.22
C SER A 565 -24.41 -33.95 -8.77
N ILE A 566 -23.67 -32.93 -8.33
CA ILE A 566 -23.15 -32.80 -6.96
C ILE A 566 -24.30 -32.70 -5.94
N ALA A 567 -25.37 -31.95 -6.25
CA ALA A 567 -26.56 -31.88 -5.39
C ALA A 567 -27.26 -33.25 -5.25
N LYS A 568 -27.38 -34.00 -6.35
CA LYS A 568 -27.95 -35.35 -6.35
C LYS A 568 -27.11 -36.33 -5.52
N GLN A 569 -25.79 -36.28 -5.64
CA GLN A 569 -24.86 -37.07 -4.82
C GLN A 569 -24.94 -36.69 -3.33
N LYS A 570 -24.95 -35.39 -2.99
CA LYS A 570 -25.11 -34.92 -1.60
C LYS A 570 -26.44 -35.37 -0.98
N LYS A 571 -27.54 -35.39 -1.75
CA LYS A 571 -28.84 -35.91 -1.29
C LYS A 571 -28.81 -37.43 -1.06
N GLN A 572 -28.18 -38.19 -1.97
CA GLN A 572 -27.99 -39.64 -1.81
C GLN A 572 -27.04 -40.00 -0.65
N LYS A 573 -26.09 -39.13 -0.31
CA LYS A 573 -25.24 -39.31 0.87
C LYS A 573 -26.06 -39.09 2.16
N ARG A 574 -26.74 -37.95 2.30
CA ARG A 574 -27.56 -37.65 3.50
C ARG A 574 -28.54 -38.77 3.85
N HIS A 575 -29.29 -39.29 2.87
CA HIS A 575 -30.24 -40.38 3.11
C HIS A 575 -29.58 -41.65 3.68
N ARG A 576 -28.33 -41.92 3.27
CA ARG A 576 -27.55 -43.08 3.72
C ARG A 576 -26.91 -42.85 5.09
N ASP A 577 -26.48 -41.61 5.36
CA ASP A 577 -25.98 -41.20 6.67
C ASP A 577 -27.14 -41.21 7.71
N GLU A 578 -28.35 -40.81 7.31
CA GLU A 578 -29.58 -40.84 8.11
C GLU A 578 -30.04 -42.29 8.40
N GLU A 579 -30.05 -43.18 7.40
CA GLU A 579 -30.32 -44.63 7.58
C GLU A 579 -29.33 -45.26 8.58
N HIS A 580 -28.05 -44.91 8.51
CA HIS A 580 -27.02 -45.43 9.41
C HIS A 580 -27.18 -44.92 10.85
N ALA A 581 -27.58 -43.66 11.03
CA ALA A 581 -27.85 -43.07 12.35
C ALA A 581 -29.08 -43.72 13.04
N VAL A 582 -30.11 -44.07 12.27
CA VAL A 582 -31.28 -44.82 12.79
C VAL A 582 -30.86 -46.22 13.26
N ALA A 583 -30.03 -46.93 12.49
CA ALA A 583 -29.56 -48.27 12.84
C ALA A 583 -28.75 -48.30 14.17
N GLU A 584 -27.89 -47.31 14.41
CA GLU A 584 -27.13 -47.22 15.67
C GLU A 584 -28.02 -46.89 16.88
N ALA A 585 -29.08 -46.09 16.70
CA ALA A 585 -30.04 -45.77 17.74
C ALA A 585 -30.85 -47.00 18.21
N GLU A 586 -31.13 -47.94 17.30
CA GLU A 586 -31.82 -49.19 17.64
C GLU A 586 -30.94 -50.17 18.45
N ASP A 587 -29.68 -50.41 18.07
CA ASP A 587 -28.77 -51.25 18.88
C ASP A 587 -28.48 -50.63 20.26
N GLY A 588 -28.28 -49.32 20.33
CA GLY A 588 -28.14 -48.59 21.61
C GLY A 588 -29.34 -48.81 22.55
N THR A 589 -30.54 -48.88 21.99
CA THR A 589 -31.79 -49.13 22.73
C THR A 589 -31.93 -50.60 23.16
N LEU A 590 -31.54 -51.55 22.31
CA LEU A 590 -31.46 -52.99 22.63
C LEU A 590 -30.44 -53.27 23.74
N ARG A 591 -29.26 -52.63 23.69
CA ARG A 591 -28.21 -52.73 24.73
C ARG A 591 -28.67 -52.22 26.09
N LYS A 592 -29.40 -51.09 26.15
CA LYS A 592 -29.98 -50.57 27.41
C LYS A 592 -31.03 -51.53 27.98
N LYS A 593 -31.94 -52.09 27.16
CA LYS A 593 -32.94 -53.08 27.61
C LYS A 593 -32.32 -54.37 28.17
N LYS A 594 -31.14 -54.80 27.69
CA LYS A 594 -30.43 -55.97 28.25
C LYS A 594 -29.78 -55.72 29.62
N LYS A 595 -29.28 -54.51 29.92
CA LYS A 595 -28.65 -54.22 31.23
C LYS A 595 -29.65 -54.13 32.39
N SER A 596 -30.90 -53.70 32.15
CA SER A 596 -31.90 -53.49 33.22
C SER A 596 -32.56 -54.78 33.76
N LYS A 597 -32.16 -55.98 33.30
CA LYS A 597 -32.85 -57.25 33.61
C LYS A 597 -31.97 -58.31 34.29
N LYS A 598 -30.83 -57.92 34.87
CA LYS A 598 -29.86 -58.85 35.49
C LYS A 598 -29.14 -58.27 36.72
N HIS A 599 -29.88 -57.88 37.75
CA HIS A 599 -29.39 -57.76 39.13
C HIS A 599 -30.52 -58.12 40.12
N GLY A 600 -30.24 -59.07 41.00
CA GLY A 600 -31.16 -59.64 42.00
C GLY A 600 -30.48 -60.82 42.70
N THR A 601 -30.92 -61.16 43.91
CA THR A 601 -30.46 -62.28 44.77
C THR A 601 -28.96 -62.34 45.12
N SER A 602 -28.58 -61.58 46.16
CA SER A 602 -28.16 -62.07 47.50
C SER A 602 -26.95 -63.00 47.74
N ALA A 603 -26.08 -62.53 48.67
CA ALA A 603 -25.61 -63.19 49.91
C ALA A 603 -24.18 -63.80 50.04
N GLU A 604 -23.58 -63.49 51.21
CA GLU A 604 -22.58 -64.22 52.05
C GLU A 604 -21.11 -64.45 51.61
N GLY A 605 -20.20 -64.37 52.61
CA GLY A 605 -18.81 -64.91 52.57
C GLY A 605 -17.64 -63.93 52.81
N ASP A 606 -17.14 -63.87 54.07
CA ASP A 606 -15.73 -63.85 54.59
C ASP A 606 -14.51 -63.31 53.78
N SER A 607 -13.30 -63.06 54.35
CA SER A 607 -12.82 -62.44 55.62
C SER A 607 -11.25 -62.30 55.56
N GLU A 608 -10.63 -61.55 56.50
CA GLU A 608 -9.17 -61.46 56.82
C GLU A 608 -8.17 -60.84 55.77
N LEU A 609 -7.41 -59.75 56.04
CA LEU A 609 -6.08 -59.55 56.72
C LEU A 609 -4.83 -59.88 55.82
N ILE A 610 -3.62 -59.30 55.92
CA ILE A 610 -2.89 -58.61 57.03
C ILE A 610 -1.69 -57.71 56.54
N SER A 611 -1.23 -56.72 57.36
CA SER A 611 0.09 -55.97 57.43
C SER A 611 0.77 -55.31 56.18
N GLY A 612 1.76 -54.37 56.29
CA GLY A 612 2.24 -53.52 57.42
C GLY A 612 3.65 -52.86 57.24
N SER A 613 3.96 -51.79 58.01
CA SER A 613 5.27 -51.04 58.20
C SER A 613 5.84 -50.18 57.03
N GLY A 614 6.62 -49.09 57.22
CA GLY A 614 7.09 -48.27 58.38
C GLY A 614 7.69 -46.91 57.90
N SER A 615 7.66 -45.75 58.61
CA SER A 615 8.44 -45.26 59.80
C SER A 615 9.91 -44.84 59.51
N GLY A 616 10.52 -43.73 59.99
CA GLY A 616 10.16 -42.60 60.91
C GLY A 616 11.03 -41.33 60.61
N GLU A 617 10.80 -40.13 61.20
CA GLU A 617 11.28 -39.58 62.52
C GLU A 617 12.80 -39.26 62.61
N GLN A 618 13.35 -38.23 63.33
CA GLN A 618 12.83 -37.35 64.42
C GLN A 618 13.69 -36.04 64.69
N THR A 619 13.06 -35.01 65.32
CA THR A 619 13.54 -33.97 66.32
C THR A 619 14.70 -32.92 66.17
N ALA A 620 14.43 -31.74 66.78
CA ALA A 620 15.31 -30.80 67.57
C ALA A 620 15.94 -29.48 66.97
N THR A 621 16.16 -28.50 67.88
CA THR A 621 16.70 -27.10 67.73
C THR A 621 17.62 -26.78 68.96
N PRO A 622 18.18 -25.57 69.27
CA PRO A 622 18.28 -24.26 68.56
C PRO A 622 19.72 -23.60 68.61
N SER A 623 19.93 -22.36 68.10
CA SER A 623 20.80 -21.29 68.69
C SER A 623 20.94 -19.97 67.85
N GLU A 624 21.12 -18.84 68.57
CA GLU A 624 21.62 -17.49 68.17
C GLU A 624 22.60 -17.02 69.29
N PRO A 625 23.55 -16.04 69.14
CA PRO A 625 23.29 -14.56 69.12
C PRO A 625 24.40 -13.76 68.34
N ASP A 626 24.76 -12.46 68.46
CA ASP A 626 24.33 -11.23 69.19
C ASP A 626 24.97 -9.95 68.49
N VAL A 627 24.68 -8.73 68.98
CA VAL A 627 25.38 -7.41 68.79
C VAL A 627 25.34 -6.78 67.36
N ALA A 628 24.79 -5.58 67.04
CA ALA A 628 24.68 -4.22 67.65
C ALA A 628 25.94 -3.31 67.45
N VAL A 629 25.97 -1.97 67.56
CA VAL A 629 25.09 -0.81 67.91
C VAL A 629 25.58 0.42 67.06
N ASP A 630 25.01 1.63 66.91
CA ASP A 630 23.84 2.43 67.37
C ASP A 630 23.44 3.32 66.13
N GLY A 631 22.76 4.49 66.12
CA GLY A 631 22.20 5.30 67.19
C GLY A 631 21.52 6.63 66.82
N GLN A 632 20.47 6.93 67.60
CA GLN A 632 20.08 8.23 68.18
C GLN A 632 19.54 9.43 67.36
N HIS A 633 18.36 9.88 67.85
CA HIS A 633 17.75 11.24 67.89
C HIS A 633 16.62 11.60 66.88
N ALA A 634 15.59 12.40 67.24
CA ALA A 634 14.91 12.58 68.54
C ALA A 634 13.56 13.36 68.40
N LYS A 635 12.47 12.80 68.95
CA LYS A 635 11.29 13.49 69.55
C LYS A 635 10.65 14.70 68.83
N LYS A 636 9.35 14.58 68.51
CA LYS A 636 8.28 15.23 69.33
C LYS A 636 6.87 14.67 69.09
N LYS A 637 6.02 14.81 70.12
CA LYS A 637 4.64 14.33 70.17
C LYS A 637 3.65 15.45 69.83
N LYS A 638 2.48 15.11 69.29
CA LYS A 638 1.19 15.63 69.80
C LYS A 638 0.10 14.56 69.67
N LYS A 639 -0.67 14.36 70.74
CA LYS A 639 -1.91 13.56 70.73
C LYS A 639 -3.07 14.45 70.28
N ASN A 640 -4.12 13.84 69.73
CA ASN A 640 -5.45 14.18 70.20
C ASN A 640 -6.34 12.92 70.27
N LYS A 641 -7.40 12.93 71.09
CA LYS A 641 -8.26 11.76 71.34
C LYS A 641 -9.59 11.87 70.58
N GLY A 642 -9.91 10.80 69.84
CA GLY A 642 -11.19 10.07 69.95
C GLY A 642 -12.51 10.74 69.55
N LYS A 643 -13.26 10.03 68.70
CA LYS A 643 -14.60 9.54 69.06
C LYS A 643 -14.95 8.33 68.18
N GLU A 644 -15.47 7.28 68.80
CA GLU A 644 -16.12 6.17 68.08
C GLU A 644 -17.51 6.61 67.61
N ARG A 645 -17.98 6.04 66.50
CA ARG A 645 -19.42 5.88 66.24
C ARG A 645 -19.64 4.59 65.44
N ALA A 646 -20.86 4.05 65.55
CA ALA A 646 -21.22 2.69 65.21
C ALA A 646 -21.05 2.32 63.72
N GLN A 647 -21.01 1.01 63.48
CA GLN A 647 -21.20 0.40 62.17
C GLN A 647 -22.66 0.60 61.71
N GLU A 648 -22.85 0.87 60.42
CA GLU A 648 -24.11 0.63 59.71
C GLU A 648 -23.76 -0.20 58.46
N GLU A 649 -24.44 -1.33 58.26
CA GLU A 649 -24.25 -2.19 57.09
C GLU A 649 -25.03 -1.63 55.88
N PRO A 650 -24.44 -1.63 54.67
CA PRO A 650 -25.16 -1.18 53.48
C PRO A 650 -26.21 -2.21 53.05
N VAL A 651 -27.49 -1.84 53.17
CA VAL A 651 -28.61 -2.63 52.63
C VAL A 651 -28.48 -2.73 51.10
N PRO A 652 -28.54 -3.94 50.50
CA PRO A 652 -28.46 -4.10 49.05
C PRO A 652 -29.73 -3.54 48.37
N PRO A 653 -29.61 -2.92 47.17
CA PRO A 653 -30.76 -2.38 46.46
C PRO A 653 -31.71 -3.49 46.00
N GLN A 654 -33.01 -3.28 46.19
CA GLN A 654 -34.04 -4.15 45.63
C GLN A 654 -34.07 -3.98 44.10
N ILE A 655 -34.03 -5.10 43.37
CA ILE A 655 -34.16 -5.13 41.91
C ILE A 655 -35.64 -5.30 41.55
N ASP A 656 -36.15 -4.43 40.69
CA ASP A 656 -37.51 -4.50 40.15
C ASP A 656 -37.65 -5.72 39.21
N PRO A 657 -38.56 -6.69 39.47
CA PRO A 657 -38.67 -7.94 38.72
C PRO A 657 -39.34 -7.78 37.33
N ALA A 658 -39.30 -6.60 36.72
CA ALA A 658 -40.07 -6.22 35.53
C ALA A 658 -39.28 -6.07 34.22
N LEU A 659 -38.10 -6.70 34.08
CA LEU A 659 -37.37 -6.81 32.81
C LEU A 659 -36.93 -8.26 32.52
N THR A 660 -37.81 -9.01 31.88
CA THR A 660 -37.53 -10.37 31.39
C THR A 660 -36.65 -10.37 30.15
N ALA A 661 -35.46 -10.96 30.24
CA ALA A 661 -34.67 -11.31 29.06
C ALA A 661 -35.31 -12.48 28.28
N PRO A 662 -35.07 -12.62 26.96
CA PRO A 662 -35.57 -13.75 26.18
C PRO A 662 -35.05 -15.09 26.71
N GLN A 663 -35.95 -16.06 26.87
CA GLN A 663 -35.59 -17.45 27.11
C GLN A 663 -35.19 -18.12 25.79
N ASP A 664 -33.89 -18.06 25.45
CA ASP A 664 -33.19 -19.07 24.64
C ASP A 664 -31.69 -18.71 24.54
N ALA A 665 -30.93 -19.05 25.59
CA ALA A 665 -29.47 -18.96 25.61
C ALA A 665 -28.89 -20.35 25.92
N PRO A 666 -28.01 -20.91 25.07
CA PRO A 666 -27.35 -22.18 25.35
C PRO A 666 -26.38 -22.04 26.54
N PRO A 667 -26.12 -23.12 27.30
CA PRO A 667 -25.17 -23.09 28.41
C PRO A 667 -23.74 -22.79 27.92
N PRO A 668 -22.90 -22.17 28.77
CA PRO A 668 -21.50 -21.92 28.42
C PRO A 668 -20.76 -23.25 28.19
N MET A 669 -19.99 -23.32 27.08
CA MET A 669 -19.05 -24.41 26.87
C MET A 669 -17.75 -24.14 27.62
N ASP A 670 -17.40 -25.01 28.58
CA ASP A 670 -16.03 -25.14 29.06
C ASP A 670 -15.16 -25.68 27.93
N ILE A 671 -14.35 -24.83 27.31
CA ILE A 671 -13.33 -25.24 26.33
C ILE A 671 -11.98 -25.29 27.05
N ALA A 672 -11.65 -26.46 27.59
CA ALA A 672 -10.31 -26.78 28.07
C ALA A 672 -9.35 -26.90 26.87
N THR A 673 -8.77 -25.80 26.42
CA THR A 673 -7.93 -25.77 25.21
C THR A 673 -6.59 -26.48 25.41
N SER A 674 -6.41 -27.64 24.76
CA SER A 674 -5.08 -28.15 24.41
C SER A 674 -4.75 -27.78 22.96
N SER A 675 -3.54 -27.27 22.70
CA SER A 675 -3.13 -26.82 21.37
C SER A 675 -2.96 -27.96 20.35
N ALA A 676 -2.84 -29.20 20.83
CA ALA A 676 -2.70 -30.39 19.99
C ALA A 676 -4.00 -30.76 19.26
N GLU A 677 -5.16 -30.66 19.93
CA GLU A 677 -6.44 -31.08 19.37
C GLU A 677 -6.94 -30.10 18.29
N PHE A 678 -6.71 -28.79 18.48
CA PHE A 678 -7.00 -27.79 17.45
C PHE A 678 -6.17 -28.02 16.18
N LEU A 679 -4.86 -28.28 16.32
CA LEU A 679 -4.01 -28.62 15.19
C LEU A 679 -4.43 -29.93 14.50
N SER A 680 -4.80 -30.96 15.28
CA SER A 680 -5.30 -32.23 14.73
C SER A 680 -6.60 -32.05 13.93
N ALA A 681 -7.54 -31.24 14.43
CA ALA A 681 -8.77 -30.90 13.73
C ALA A 681 -8.53 -30.12 12.41
N VAL A 682 -7.61 -29.14 12.43
CA VAL A 682 -7.22 -28.37 11.22
C VAL A 682 -6.54 -29.27 10.19
N VAL A 683 -5.63 -30.17 10.60
CA VAL A 683 -4.97 -31.13 9.71
C VAL A 683 -5.94 -32.17 9.16
N ALA A 684 -6.90 -32.65 9.95
CA ALA A 684 -7.95 -33.55 9.47
C ALA A 684 -8.87 -32.87 8.43
N ALA A 685 -9.26 -31.62 8.67
CA ALA A 685 -10.06 -30.83 7.73
C ALA A 685 -9.31 -30.59 6.41
N ALA A 686 -8.02 -30.21 6.46
CA ALA A 686 -7.18 -30.01 5.29
C ALA A 686 -6.95 -31.31 4.49
N SER A 687 -6.77 -32.44 5.19
CA SER A 687 -6.58 -33.75 4.56
C SER A 687 -7.84 -34.25 3.86
N ALA A 688 -9.03 -33.98 4.41
CA ALA A 688 -10.31 -34.34 3.79
C ALA A 688 -10.58 -33.61 2.46
N THR A 689 -9.89 -32.49 2.20
CA THR A 689 -9.95 -31.74 0.93
C THR A 689 -8.85 -32.09 -0.08
N ALA A 690 -7.88 -32.96 0.26
CA ALA A 690 -6.68 -33.20 -0.54
C ALA A 690 -6.53 -34.68 -1.00
N GLY A 691 -7.48 -35.16 -1.80
CA GLY A 691 -7.54 -36.55 -2.27
C GLY A 691 -6.77 -36.85 -3.56
N ASN A 692 -5.51 -37.26 -3.46
CA ASN A 692 -4.69 -37.96 -4.47
C ASN A 692 -4.46 -37.33 -5.86
N ALA A 693 -3.27 -36.76 -6.08
CA ALA A 693 -2.30 -37.30 -7.06
C ALA A 693 -0.89 -36.69 -6.88
N GLY A 694 0.16 -37.53 -6.88
CA GLY A 694 1.55 -37.11 -7.11
C GLY A 694 2.42 -36.76 -5.89
N GLN A 695 3.47 -37.56 -5.67
CA GLN A 695 4.71 -37.13 -4.98
C GLN A 695 5.56 -36.31 -6.01
N GLN A 696 6.55 -35.48 -5.66
CA GLN A 696 7.40 -35.41 -4.47
C GLN A 696 7.96 -33.97 -4.27
N LEU A 697 8.40 -33.62 -3.06
CA LEU A 697 9.05 -32.33 -2.69
C LEU A 697 10.57 -32.32 -3.05
N PRO A 698 11.30 -31.17 -3.04
CA PRO A 698 10.93 -29.85 -2.50
C PRO A 698 11.13 -28.63 -3.44
N GLY A 699 10.38 -27.54 -3.18
CA GLY A 699 10.49 -26.25 -3.88
C GLY A 699 9.85 -25.08 -3.12
N GLY A 700 9.95 -25.09 -1.78
CA GLY A 700 9.19 -24.18 -0.92
C GLY A 700 9.82 -22.80 -0.73
N PHE A 701 9.45 -21.82 -1.55
CA PHE A 701 9.35 -20.41 -1.13
C PHE A 701 8.37 -19.58 -1.99
N ASP A 702 8.34 -19.78 -3.32
CA ASP A 702 7.52 -18.94 -4.22
C ASP A 702 5.99 -19.12 -4.08
N GLN A 703 5.50 -20.35 -3.87
CA GLN A 703 4.06 -20.64 -3.91
C GLN A 703 3.25 -19.95 -2.79
N GLN A 704 3.87 -19.56 -1.67
CA GLN A 704 3.15 -18.89 -0.58
C GLN A 704 2.71 -17.46 -0.95
N MET A 705 3.36 -16.77 -1.90
CA MET A 705 2.91 -15.45 -2.35
C MET A 705 1.59 -15.52 -3.16
N GLN A 706 1.36 -16.60 -3.91
CA GLN A 706 0.17 -16.72 -4.76
C GLN A 706 -1.12 -16.89 -3.94
N GLN A 707 -1.08 -17.60 -2.80
CA GLN A 707 -2.26 -17.79 -1.95
C GLN A 707 -2.75 -16.50 -1.25
N TYR A 708 -1.92 -15.46 -1.13
CA TYR A 708 -2.32 -14.16 -0.57
C TYR A 708 -2.82 -13.14 -1.64
N MET A 709 -2.84 -13.52 -2.92
CA MET A 709 -3.36 -12.69 -4.02
C MET A 709 -4.47 -13.37 -4.85
N ALA A 710 -4.76 -14.65 -4.60
CA ALA A 710 -5.87 -15.35 -5.23
C ALA A 710 -7.21 -14.96 -4.58
N TYR A 711 -7.99 -14.14 -5.28
CA TYR A 711 -9.43 -14.09 -5.07
C TYR A 711 -10.07 -15.44 -5.46
N PRO A 712 -11.28 -15.78 -4.94
CA PRO A 712 -12.05 -16.92 -5.45
C PRO A 712 -12.24 -16.85 -6.97
N PRO A 713 -12.31 -17.99 -7.70
CA PRO A 713 -12.47 -17.98 -9.17
C PRO A 713 -13.68 -17.20 -9.67
N ASP A 714 -14.75 -17.12 -8.86
CA ASP A 714 -16.00 -16.44 -9.18
C ASP A 714 -16.07 -14.99 -8.66
N PHE A 715 -14.97 -14.44 -8.11
CA PHE A 715 -14.91 -13.09 -7.53
C PHE A 715 -14.12 -12.15 -8.43
N ASP A 716 -14.83 -11.26 -9.12
CA ASP A 716 -14.25 -10.17 -9.90
C ASP A 716 -14.19 -8.87 -9.06
N PRO A 717 -13.01 -8.42 -8.60
CA PRO A 717 -12.85 -7.15 -7.88
C PRO A 717 -13.04 -5.90 -8.76
N TYR A 718 -13.15 -6.06 -10.08
CA TYR A 718 -13.27 -4.99 -11.07
C TYR A 718 -14.55 -5.08 -11.90
N ALA A 719 -15.58 -5.77 -11.40
CA ALA A 719 -16.89 -5.89 -12.04
C ALA A 719 -17.65 -4.54 -12.06
N PHE A 720 -17.28 -3.65 -12.98
CA PHE A 720 -18.02 -2.43 -13.25
C PHE A 720 -19.43 -2.79 -13.74
N PRO A 721 -20.51 -2.30 -13.08
CA PRO A 721 -21.84 -2.43 -13.64
C PRO A 721 -21.90 -1.63 -14.95
N ALA A 722 -22.38 -2.25 -16.03
CA ALA A 722 -22.54 -1.57 -17.31
C ALA A 722 -23.40 -0.30 -17.14
N PRO A 723 -23.03 0.83 -17.78
CA PRO A 723 -23.73 2.10 -17.59
C PRO A 723 -25.19 1.95 -17.96
N SER A 724 -26.07 2.16 -16.97
CA SER A 724 -27.51 2.05 -17.18
C SER A 724 -27.98 3.13 -18.17
N PRO A 725 -28.75 2.77 -19.22
CA PRO A 725 -29.27 3.76 -20.17
C PRO A 725 -30.13 4.80 -19.44
N GLN A 726 -29.68 6.06 -19.44
CA GLN A 726 -30.41 7.16 -18.82
C GLN A 726 -31.65 7.50 -19.66
N HIS A 727 -32.76 6.80 -19.43
CA HIS A 727 -34.07 7.27 -19.87
C HIS A 727 -34.46 8.52 -19.06
N PRO A 728 -34.85 9.63 -19.71
CA PRO A 728 -35.24 10.84 -19.01
C PRO A 728 -36.60 10.65 -18.31
N GLN A 729 -36.59 10.43 -17.00
CA GLN A 729 -37.81 10.51 -16.20
C GLN A 729 -38.11 11.98 -15.90
N GLY A 730 -39.30 12.44 -16.32
CA GLY A 730 -39.75 13.80 -16.05
C GLY A 730 -40.03 14.05 -14.58
N HIS A 731 -39.58 15.18 -14.05
CA HIS A 731 -39.86 15.58 -12.67
C HIS A 731 -41.36 15.85 -12.45
N PRO A 732 -41.96 15.36 -11.34
CA PRO A 732 -43.23 15.88 -10.86
C PRO A 732 -43.04 17.31 -10.28
N PRO A 733 -44.06 18.18 -10.36
CA PRO A 733 -43.96 19.55 -9.85
C PRO A 733 -43.98 19.58 -8.32
N HIS A 734 -43.02 20.28 -7.71
CA HIS A 734 -43.07 20.62 -6.28
C HIS A 734 -43.92 21.88 -6.03
N PRO A 735 -44.65 21.96 -4.91
CA PRO A 735 -45.49 23.12 -4.58
C PRO A 735 -44.67 24.31 -4.07
N HIS A 736 -45.23 25.51 -4.23
CA HIS A 736 -44.62 26.78 -3.82
C HIS A 736 -44.39 26.87 -2.30
N GLN A 737 -43.28 27.53 -1.91
CA GLN A 737 -43.15 28.21 -0.62
C GLN A 737 -42.69 29.65 -0.87
N GLU A 738 -43.22 30.59 -0.11
CA GLU A 738 -42.96 32.03 -0.24
C GLU A 738 -41.71 32.44 0.55
N GLY A 739 -40.88 33.30 -0.04
CA GLY A 739 -39.70 33.87 0.63
C GLY A 739 -39.99 35.23 1.29
N PRO A 740 -39.26 35.62 2.35
CA PRO A 740 -39.41 36.92 2.98
C PRO A 740 -38.87 38.07 2.11
N PRO A 741 -39.35 39.32 2.29
CA PRO A 741 -38.98 40.46 1.45
C PRO A 741 -37.56 41.00 1.71
N PRO A 742 -36.94 41.68 0.74
CA PRO A 742 -35.56 42.17 0.83
C PRO A 742 -35.41 43.44 1.70
N PHE A 743 -34.24 43.58 2.32
CA PHE A 743 -33.83 44.80 3.02
C PHE A 743 -33.36 45.89 2.05
N GLY A 744 -33.68 47.16 2.36
CA GLY A 744 -33.29 48.33 1.58
C GLY A 744 -31.86 48.85 1.85
N PRO A 745 -31.36 49.79 1.03
CA PRO A 745 -29.99 50.32 1.13
C PRO A 745 -29.80 51.35 2.27
N PRO A 746 -28.56 51.54 2.77
CA PRO A 746 -28.24 52.49 3.84
C PRO A 746 -28.14 53.94 3.35
N PRO A 747 -28.37 54.95 4.23
CA PRO A 747 -28.27 56.37 3.89
C PRO A 747 -26.83 56.93 3.97
N HIS A 748 -26.59 58.07 3.31
CA HIS A 748 -25.33 58.81 3.32
C HIS A 748 -25.31 59.98 4.33
N GLY A 749 -24.11 60.31 4.83
CA GLY A 749 -23.78 61.56 5.51
C GLY A 749 -23.80 61.49 7.05
N GLN A 750 -23.06 62.33 7.78
CA GLN A 750 -22.00 63.27 7.35
C GLN A 750 -21.00 63.49 8.52
N ALA A 751 -19.94 64.28 8.32
CA ALA A 751 -18.82 64.36 9.26
C ALA A 751 -18.99 65.43 10.36
N THR A 752 -18.54 65.07 11.58
CA THR A 752 -17.64 65.87 12.45
C THR A 752 -16.86 64.91 13.35
#